data_AF-A0A2G9PVS9-F1
#
_entry.id   AF-A0A2G9PVS9-F1
#
_cell.length_a   1.000
_cell.length_b   1.000
_cell.length_c   1.000
_cell.angle_alpha   90.00
_cell.angle_beta   90.00
_cell.angle_gamma   90.00
#
_symmetry.space_group_name_H-M   'P 1'
#
loop_
_entity.id
_entity.type
_entity.pdbx_description
1 polymer ?
#
loop_
_entity_poly.entity_id
_entity_poly.type
_entity_poly.pdbx_seq_one_letter_code
_entity_poly.pdbx_strand_id
1 'polypeptide(L)'
;MKFDYKKIASAASSVALIASTVAFAAAAYPAPFVENGAANVAVVYGSGASLDLPAVTNIQTSLSNALADQGGSSGSTGIGGDFVQLDKSSDKLNLGDAMNGPFGSTVDDEDLTEVLADGTYTADDNDEFDYEQKITLGSTKLTHFRDSDYENLVGLSERTPTIGFKLSSNTLALNYTLEFIDEPETDVVSGDLEDIEGSDIPLFGRTWYVSDAKNGTDTVGSGGVFGKFTLLDSGVKSIVAEGEQAVVTAGGKTYEVAISFVDSSEVVLDVNGELTNSLNEGETYKLSDGSYVGIRDILTQDYQGGIKKVDFSIGNGKLELSSGSNVKINDVDVQGVKAWVHRGTADGSTQKIDKIVVEWITDDEEFITPETDLEMPGFGGVKFTMNDFVRPEEEMITIENDGDTSIQITVPIKDGDASFNLLFSDATTGNFSGVGKAADERLAGSGDNNLQFIDKLGGSDYHEWFVATYNTTNDAESYLLKASVTETTSRNETTITNAVTGQTVCDGKTVNDKCDFGDISLTINEIYKSGNDEWVNFTAGSNVNFNTIFTKGGLKIYLPYNLTNEGVTETTKGAINLSGLAITAGHGVQDYYLFWDEEDKDDNKASGFLGVNLTIDDNSDKELQVSQIELAGSGGGNGLEVGDSSNTFEAYSISDIATRWLHYTNGDQDYVEIYYPAGNDGDSESYTELFLSSSDTTFTSSSNLGDVIFTDSEIDSASTRNLIVVGGSCVNSVAADLLGSTNPVCGSAFESLTGVGPGSFLIQTFGDVYSTGKVATLVAGYEAGDTANAATFLTTEEVMTDDDKKYVGETGSSATLVSG
;
A
#
# COMPACT_ATOMS: atom_id res chain seq x y z
N MET A 1 18.75 6.83 -41.90
CA MET A 1 17.92 7.69 -41.04
C MET A 1 16.92 6.76 -40.40
N LYS A 2 17.20 6.34 -39.16
CA LYS A 2 16.29 5.53 -38.34
C LYS A 2 15.17 6.45 -37.86
N PHE A 3 13.93 6.02 -38.04
CA PHE A 3 12.79 6.58 -37.32
C PHE A 3 12.32 5.49 -36.38
N ASP A 4 12.64 5.66 -35.10
CA ASP A 4 12.11 4.85 -34.02
C ASP A 4 10.72 5.38 -33.67
N TYR A 5 9.74 4.48 -33.63
CA TYR A 5 8.37 4.74 -33.22
C TYR A 5 8.32 4.81 -31.69
N LYS A 6 7.94 5.96 -31.12
CA LYS A 6 7.43 6.06 -29.75
C LYS A 6 5.91 5.87 -29.80
N LYS A 7 5.42 4.82 -29.13
CA LYS A 7 4.00 4.62 -28.84
C LYS A 7 3.63 5.59 -27.71
N ILE A 8 2.64 6.44 -27.96
CA ILE A 8 1.95 7.25 -26.96
C ILE A 8 0.65 6.50 -26.69
N ALA A 9 0.48 5.97 -25.48
CA ALA A 9 -0.80 5.47 -25.01
C ALA A 9 -1.57 6.68 -24.44
N SER A 10 -2.56 7.16 -25.18
CA SER A 10 -3.48 8.17 -24.68
C SER A 10 -4.56 7.49 -23.83
N ALA A 11 -4.57 7.79 -22.53
CA ALA A 11 -5.73 7.61 -21.68
C ALA A 11 -6.82 8.61 -22.11
N ALA A 12 -7.86 8.11 -22.79
CA ALA A 12 -9.19 8.73 -22.94
C ALA A 12 -9.97 7.97 -24.04
N SER A 13 -10.92 7.11 -23.64
CA SER A 13 -12.29 7.00 -24.23
C SER A 13 -12.95 5.66 -23.89
N SER A 14 -13.75 5.66 -22.82
CA SER A 14 -14.75 4.61 -22.55
C SER A 14 -16.11 5.24 -22.22
N VAL A 15 -16.55 6.20 -23.02
CA VAL A 15 -17.96 6.63 -23.02
C VAL A 15 -18.69 5.87 -24.13
N ALA A 16 -19.39 4.79 -23.76
CA ALA A 16 -20.69 4.35 -24.29
C ALA A 16 -20.91 2.84 -24.09
N LEU A 17 -21.86 2.46 -23.23
CA LEU A 17 -22.99 1.57 -23.55
C LEU A 17 -23.93 1.42 -22.32
N ILE A 18 -24.88 2.36 -22.20
CA ILE A 18 -26.12 2.12 -21.48
C ILE A 18 -27.03 1.30 -22.42
N ALA A 19 -27.28 0.03 -22.08
CA ALA A 19 -28.42 -0.72 -22.61
C ALA A 19 -28.90 -1.79 -21.63
N SER A 20 -30.04 -1.50 -21.01
CA SER A 20 -30.88 -2.34 -20.15
C SER A 20 -31.16 -3.76 -20.69
N THR A 21 -31.14 -4.79 -19.84
CA THR A 21 -32.30 -5.63 -19.43
C THR A 21 -31.86 -6.83 -18.59
N VAL A 22 -32.67 -7.19 -17.60
CA VAL A 22 -32.47 -8.25 -16.60
C VAL A 22 -32.16 -9.62 -17.24
N ALA A 23 -30.98 -10.18 -16.97
CA ALA A 23 -30.62 -11.58 -17.16
C ALA A 23 -29.43 -11.90 -16.24
N PHE A 24 -29.35 -13.13 -15.72
CA PHE A 24 -28.27 -13.62 -14.86
C PHE A 24 -26.89 -13.08 -15.30
N ALA A 25 -26.11 -12.53 -14.38
CA ALA A 25 -24.75 -12.06 -14.65
C ALA A 25 -23.96 -13.19 -15.32
N ALA A 26 -23.51 -12.96 -16.55
CA ALA A 26 -22.72 -13.93 -17.29
C ALA A 26 -21.25 -13.79 -16.85
N ALA A 27 -20.54 -14.90 -16.66
CA ALA A 27 -19.18 -14.85 -16.13
C ALA A 27 -18.19 -14.44 -17.24
N ALA A 28 -17.40 -13.40 -16.98
CA ALA A 28 -16.30 -12.98 -17.82
C ALA A 28 -14.97 -13.10 -17.04
N TYR A 29 -13.89 -13.40 -17.75
CA TYR A 29 -12.55 -13.41 -17.16
C TYR A 29 -12.29 -12.08 -16.43
N PRO A 30 -11.80 -12.10 -15.17
CA PRO A 30 -11.15 -13.22 -14.47
C PRO A 30 -12.08 -14.18 -13.71
N ALA A 31 -13.40 -13.94 -13.65
CA ALA A 31 -14.34 -14.92 -13.08
C ALA A 31 -14.50 -16.14 -14.01
N PRO A 32 -14.71 -17.36 -13.49
CA PRO A 32 -14.77 -17.76 -12.08
C PRO A 32 -13.40 -18.18 -11.51
N PHE A 33 -12.29 -17.78 -12.14
CA PHE A 33 -10.94 -18.18 -11.74
C PHE A 33 -10.46 -17.40 -10.51
N VAL A 34 -10.79 -16.11 -10.45
CA VAL A 34 -10.64 -15.24 -9.30
C VAL A 34 -11.97 -14.49 -9.11
N GLU A 35 -12.57 -14.63 -7.94
CA GLU A 35 -13.86 -14.02 -7.61
C GLU A 35 -14.00 -13.86 -6.09
N ASN A 36 -14.56 -12.74 -5.62
CA ASN A 36 -14.76 -12.41 -4.21
C ASN A 36 -13.46 -12.47 -3.38
N GLY A 37 -12.35 -11.96 -3.93
CA GLY A 37 -11.06 -11.92 -3.22
C GLY A 37 -10.41 -13.30 -3.03
N ALA A 38 -10.88 -14.32 -3.75
CA ALA A 38 -10.35 -15.69 -3.66
C ALA A 38 -9.99 -16.26 -5.04
N ALA A 39 -8.86 -16.97 -5.09
CA ALA A 39 -8.45 -17.73 -6.26
C ALA A 39 -8.99 -19.17 -6.21
N ASN A 40 -9.68 -19.59 -7.27
CA ASN A 40 -10.14 -20.97 -7.48
C ASN A 40 -9.79 -21.42 -8.90
N VAL A 41 -8.49 -21.44 -9.18
CA VAL A 41 -7.92 -21.70 -10.50
C VAL A 41 -6.76 -22.68 -10.46
N ALA A 42 -6.59 -23.42 -11.55
CA ALA A 42 -5.37 -24.12 -11.90
C ALA A 42 -5.04 -23.87 -13.38
N VAL A 43 -3.84 -23.39 -13.65
CA VAL A 43 -3.29 -23.21 -15.00
C VAL A 43 -2.49 -24.45 -15.38
N VAL A 44 -2.98 -25.19 -16.37
CA VAL A 44 -2.43 -26.49 -16.78
C VAL A 44 -1.77 -26.38 -18.14
N TYR A 45 -0.48 -26.69 -18.23
CA TYR A 45 0.28 -26.65 -19.49
C TYR A 45 0.96 -27.99 -19.79
N GLY A 46 1.31 -28.22 -21.06
CA GLY A 46 1.92 -29.49 -21.47
C GLY A 46 3.34 -29.69 -20.90
N SER A 47 3.64 -30.84 -20.31
CA SER A 47 4.96 -31.13 -19.73
C SER A 47 6.11 -31.08 -20.75
N GLY A 48 5.79 -31.18 -22.05
CA GLY A 48 6.73 -31.02 -23.18
C GLY A 48 6.67 -29.65 -23.88
N ALA A 49 5.93 -28.69 -23.35
CA ALA A 49 5.54 -27.44 -24.02
C ALA A 49 6.26 -26.20 -23.46
N SER A 50 7.59 -26.23 -23.35
CA SER A 50 8.36 -25.10 -22.77
C SER A 50 8.20 -23.77 -23.50
N LEU A 51 7.72 -23.79 -24.76
CA LEU A 51 7.47 -22.60 -25.56
C LEU A 51 6.15 -21.90 -25.21
N ASP A 52 5.23 -22.58 -24.51
CA ASP A 52 3.96 -22.01 -24.05
C ASP A 52 4.06 -21.39 -22.64
N LEU A 53 5.20 -21.55 -21.96
CA LEU A 53 5.45 -20.96 -20.63
C LEU A 53 5.25 -19.44 -20.58
N PRO A 54 5.65 -18.62 -21.59
CA PRO A 54 5.37 -17.20 -21.57
C PRO A 54 3.87 -16.87 -21.55
N ALA A 55 3.04 -17.69 -22.19
CA ALA A 55 1.58 -17.55 -22.17
C ALA A 55 1.02 -17.92 -20.79
N VAL A 56 1.56 -18.97 -20.15
CA VAL A 56 1.24 -19.37 -18.77
C VAL A 56 1.58 -18.24 -17.79
N THR A 57 2.78 -17.67 -17.88
CA THR A 57 3.21 -16.56 -17.02
C THR A 57 2.33 -15.33 -17.19
N ASN A 58 1.97 -14.96 -18.43
CA ASN A 58 1.07 -13.84 -18.69
C ASN A 58 -0.30 -13.99 -18.01
N ILE A 59 -0.91 -15.17 -18.12
CA ILE A 59 -2.19 -15.49 -17.48
C ILE A 59 -2.05 -15.50 -15.96
N GLN A 60 -0.99 -16.10 -15.43
CA GLN A 60 -0.72 -16.10 -13.99
C GLN A 60 -0.60 -14.68 -13.44
N THR A 61 0.21 -13.82 -14.07
CA THR A 61 0.35 -12.41 -13.66
C THR A 61 -0.98 -11.67 -13.70
N SER A 62 -1.78 -11.86 -14.75
CA SER A 62 -3.10 -11.24 -14.88
C SER A 62 -4.07 -11.68 -13.77
N LEU A 63 -4.09 -12.97 -13.42
CA LEU A 63 -4.93 -13.48 -12.33
C LEU A 63 -4.45 -13.03 -10.95
N SER A 64 -3.13 -12.93 -10.73
CA SER A 64 -2.57 -12.38 -9.50
C SER A 64 -2.96 -10.91 -9.31
N ASN A 65 -2.89 -10.10 -10.37
CA ASN A 65 -3.34 -8.71 -10.32
C ASN A 65 -4.84 -8.64 -10.03
N ALA A 66 -5.66 -9.45 -10.71
CA ALA A 66 -7.09 -9.51 -10.45
C ALA A 66 -7.46 -9.95 -9.02
N LEU A 67 -6.62 -10.76 -8.37
CA LEU A 67 -6.80 -11.18 -6.98
C LEU A 67 -6.43 -10.05 -6.01
N ALA A 68 -5.36 -9.30 -6.32
CA ALA A 68 -4.95 -8.12 -5.57
C ALA A 68 -6.03 -7.02 -5.62
N ASP A 69 -6.61 -6.79 -6.80
CA ASP A 69 -7.68 -5.80 -7.01
C ASP A 69 -8.98 -6.11 -6.23
N GLN A 70 -9.19 -7.35 -5.79
CA GLN A 70 -10.40 -7.80 -5.10
C GLN A 70 -10.27 -7.88 -3.56
N GLY A 71 -9.23 -7.28 -2.97
CA GLY A 71 -9.10 -7.16 -1.51
C GLY A 71 -8.91 -8.48 -0.76
N GLY A 72 -8.33 -9.51 -1.40
CA GLY A 72 -7.97 -10.75 -0.70
C GLY A 72 -7.03 -10.47 0.47
N SER A 73 -7.30 -11.08 1.64
CA SER A 73 -6.55 -10.83 2.89
C SER A 73 -5.05 -10.65 2.66
N SER A 74 -4.60 -9.42 2.88
CA SER A 74 -3.20 -9.07 3.07
C SER A 74 -2.67 -9.87 4.27
N GLY A 75 -1.64 -10.65 4.02
CA GLY A 75 -1.12 -11.70 4.88
C GLY A 75 0.14 -12.25 4.23
N SER A 76 1.13 -11.38 4.02
CA SER A 76 2.42 -11.77 3.46
C SER A 76 3.07 -12.85 4.33
N THR A 77 3.49 -13.95 3.71
CA THR A 77 4.30 -14.95 4.40
C THR A 77 5.74 -14.73 3.97
N GLY A 78 6.59 -14.29 4.89
CA GLY A 78 8.03 -14.27 4.65
C GLY A 78 8.55 -15.68 4.42
N ILE A 79 9.33 -15.87 3.36
CA ILE A 79 10.03 -17.12 3.06
C ILE A 79 11.51 -16.91 3.35
N GLY A 80 12.03 -17.71 4.29
CA GLY A 80 13.41 -17.63 4.78
C GLY A 80 13.59 -16.52 5.80
N GLY A 81 14.40 -16.78 6.83
CA GLY A 81 14.69 -15.81 7.89
C GLY A 81 13.50 -15.43 8.79
N ASP A 82 13.78 -14.60 9.78
CA ASP A 82 12.80 -14.07 10.73
C ASP A 82 12.26 -12.71 10.28
N PHE A 83 10.98 -12.47 10.58
CA PHE A 83 10.30 -11.21 10.28
C PHE A 83 9.18 -10.90 11.26
N VAL A 84 8.86 -9.61 11.37
CA VAL A 84 7.74 -9.07 12.13
C VAL A 84 7.01 -8.00 11.30
N GLN A 85 5.67 -8.00 11.38
CA GLN A 85 4.83 -6.93 10.82
C GLN A 85 4.72 -5.80 11.84
N LEU A 86 4.96 -4.58 11.39
CA LEU A 86 4.97 -3.36 12.22
C LEU A 86 3.58 -2.73 12.35
N ASP A 87 2.56 -3.58 12.52
CA ASP A 87 1.21 -3.19 12.94
C ASP A 87 0.61 -4.20 13.92
N LYS A 88 -0.65 -4.01 14.32
CA LYS A 88 -1.42 -4.99 15.10
C LYS A 88 -2.76 -5.24 14.43
N SER A 89 -3.34 -6.42 14.67
CA SER A 89 -4.71 -6.71 14.22
C SER A 89 -5.78 -5.72 14.71
N SER A 90 -5.54 -5.01 15.82
CA SER A 90 -6.44 -4.01 16.38
C SER A 90 -6.06 -2.56 16.05
N ASP A 91 -4.91 -2.36 15.40
CA ASP A 91 -4.34 -1.04 15.12
C ASP A 91 -3.43 -1.18 13.89
N LYS A 92 -3.98 -0.83 12.73
CA LYS A 92 -3.29 -0.93 11.45
C LYS A 92 -2.38 0.27 11.21
N LEU A 93 -1.52 0.19 10.20
CA LEU A 93 -0.64 1.28 9.80
C LEU A 93 -1.33 2.10 8.71
N ASN A 94 -2.09 3.12 9.14
CA ASN A 94 -2.89 3.96 8.26
C ASN A 94 -2.08 5.14 7.69
N LEU A 95 -2.65 5.85 6.72
CA LEU A 95 -2.00 7.01 6.10
C LEU A 95 -1.77 8.13 7.14
N GLY A 96 -0.51 8.55 7.30
CA GLY A 96 -0.10 9.58 8.27
C GLY A 96 0.50 9.03 9.57
N ASP A 97 0.39 7.72 9.79
CA ASP A 97 1.04 7.04 10.91
C ASP A 97 2.54 6.92 10.72
N ALA A 98 3.26 6.88 11.83
CA ALA A 98 4.69 6.61 11.85
C ALA A 98 4.94 5.10 11.91
N MET A 99 6.03 4.63 11.30
CA MET A 99 6.46 3.22 11.36
C MET A 99 6.65 2.68 12.79
N ASN A 100 6.78 3.56 13.79
CA ASN A 100 6.88 3.23 15.20
C ASN A 100 5.58 3.45 16.01
N GLY A 101 4.45 3.61 15.32
CA GLY A 101 3.16 3.92 15.93
C GLY A 101 2.37 2.68 16.36
N PRO A 102 1.66 1.99 15.44
CA PRO A 102 0.69 0.94 15.80
C PRO A 102 1.33 -0.27 16.48
N PHE A 103 2.47 -0.73 15.98
CA PHE A 103 3.26 -1.80 16.61
C PHE A 103 3.91 -1.33 17.91
N GLY A 104 4.53 -0.15 17.88
CA GLY A 104 5.34 0.42 18.95
C GLY A 104 6.75 0.75 18.45
N SER A 105 7.59 1.28 19.34
CA SER A 105 8.92 1.76 18.96
C SER A 105 10.03 0.72 18.99
N THR A 106 9.77 -0.46 19.53
CA THR A 106 10.82 -1.43 19.84
C THR A 106 10.41 -2.81 19.33
N VAL A 107 11.36 -3.49 18.70
CA VAL A 107 11.30 -4.88 18.25
C VAL A 107 12.39 -5.65 19.02
N ASP A 108 12.07 -6.81 19.57
CA ASP A 108 12.98 -7.62 20.39
C ASP A 108 12.96 -9.12 20.01
N ASP A 109 13.41 -9.99 20.92
CA ASP A 109 13.54 -11.43 20.70
C ASP A 109 12.18 -12.15 20.61
N GLU A 110 11.10 -11.57 21.12
CA GLU A 110 9.74 -12.10 20.95
C GLU A 110 9.25 -11.95 19.49
N ASP A 111 9.80 -10.96 18.78
CA ASP A 111 9.42 -10.60 17.42
C ASP A 111 10.37 -11.17 16.35
N LEU A 112 11.67 -11.12 16.60
CA LEU A 112 12.74 -11.59 15.70
C LEU A 112 13.66 -12.58 16.43
N THR A 113 13.18 -13.81 16.60
CA THR A 113 13.79 -14.86 17.43
C THR A 113 15.22 -15.28 17.06
N GLU A 114 15.65 -15.09 15.81
CA GLU A 114 16.98 -15.43 15.31
C GLU A 114 17.90 -14.20 15.28
N VAL A 115 17.43 -13.08 14.71
CA VAL A 115 18.25 -11.87 14.51
C VAL A 115 18.50 -11.14 15.82
N LEU A 116 17.52 -11.13 16.72
CA LEU A 116 17.55 -10.45 18.01
C LEU A 116 17.54 -11.42 19.18
N ALA A 117 17.99 -12.66 18.97
CA ALA A 117 18.02 -13.69 20.01
C ALA A 117 18.79 -13.24 21.26
N ASP A 118 18.12 -13.21 22.41
CA ASP A 118 18.79 -13.07 23.70
C ASP A 118 19.73 -14.25 23.98
N GLY A 119 20.73 -14.02 24.83
CA GLY A 119 21.69 -15.09 25.11
C GLY A 119 22.72 -14.75 26.16
N THR A 120 23.78 -15.57 26.15
CA THR A 120 24.91 -15.45 27.08
C THR A 120 26.18 -15.25 26.28
N TYR A 121 26.89 -14.16 26.57
CA TYR A 121 28.21 -13.86 26.06
C TYR A 121 29.26 -14.50 26.98
N THR A 122 30.29 -15.10 26.38
CA THR A 122 31.41 -15.70 27.12
C THR A 122 32.69 -14.95 26.79
N ALA A 123 33.29 -14.31 27.80
CA ALA A 123 34.59 -13.63 27.69
C ALA A 123 35.74 -14.65 27.50
N ASP A 124 36.95 -14.21 27.11
CA ASP A 124 38.08 -15.13 26.84
C ASP A 124 38.56 -15.87 28.12
N ASP A 125 38.31 -15.28 29.29
CA ASP A 125 38.57 -15.88 30.60
C ASP A 125 37.50 -16.91 31.04
N ASN A 126 36.45 -17.11 30.23
CA ASN A 126 35.30 -17.99 30.43
C ASN A 126 34.25 -17.49 31.44
N ASP A 127 34.27 -16.20 31.80
CA ASP A 127 33.14 -15.60 32.52
C ASP A 127 31.96 -15.40 31.56
N GLU A 128 30.75 -15.61 32.08
CA GLU A 128 29.49 -15.61 31.34
C GLU A 128 28.63 -14.43 31.75
N PHE A 129 28.07 -13.72 30.76
CA PHE A 129 27.27 -12.51 30.93
C PHE A 129 26.02 -12.57 30.06
N ASP A 130 24.85 -12.41 30.67
CA ASP A 130 23.59 -12.40 29.93
C ASP A 130 23.40 -11.07 29.19
N TYR A 131 22.85 -11.13 27.98
CA TYR A 131 22.56 -9.97 27.14
C TYR A 131 21.17 -10.07 26.50
N GLU A 132 20.60 -8.90 26.22
CA GLU A 132 19.37 -8.73 25.45
C GLU A 132 19.66 -7.97 24.14
N GLN A 133 18.92 -8.26 23.08
CA GLN A 133 19.00 -7.52 21.82
C GLN A 133 17.68 -6.87 21.44
N LYS A 134 17.74 -5.66 20.90
CA LYS A 134 16.55 -4.96 20.40
C LYS A 134 16.86 -3.99 19.29
N ILE A 135 15.83 -3.68 18.50
CA ILE A 135 15.81 -2.60 17.53
C ILE A 135 14.82 -1.53 18.00
N THR A 136 15.24 -0.27 18.03
CA THR A 136 14.36 0.89 18.18
C THR A 136 14.12 1.54 16.83
N LEU A 137 12.86 1.63 16.41
CA LEU A 137 12.44 2.14 15.11
C LEU A 137 12.49 3.67 15.03
N GLY A 138 12.79 4.18 13.83
CA GLY A 138 12.61 5.57 13.45
C GLY A 138 11.13 6.00 13.46
N SER A 139 10.87 7.29 13.28
CA SER A 139 9.50 7.85 13.33
C SER A 139 9.02 8.39 11.98
N THR A 140 9.55 7.88 10.87
CA THR A 140 9.13 8.29 9.53
C THR A 140 7.68 7.89 9.30
N LYS A 141 6.91 8.79 8.66
CA LYS A 141 5.48 8.61 8.43
C LYS A 141 5.18 8.03 7.07
N LEU A 142 4.11 7.25 7.00
CA LEU A 142 3.47 6.85 5.74
C LEU A 142 2.84 8.08 5.12
N THR A 143 3.23 8.43 3.90
CA THR A 143 2.74 9.63 3.21
C THR A 143 2.39 9.34 1.76
N HIS A 144 1.52 10.17 1.21
CA HIS A 144 1.32 10.31 -0.23
C HIS A 144 2.31 11.37 -0.74
N PHE A 145 3.22 10.97 -1.61
CA PHE A 145 4.29 11.84 -2.11
C PHE A 145 4.49 11.67 -3.62
N ARG A 146 5.16 12.64 -4.22
CA ARG A 146 5.72 12.53 -5.57
C ARG A 146 7.14 13.01 -5.51
N ASP A 147 8.06 12.17 -5.96
CA ASP A 147 9.48 12.48 -5.92
C ASP A 147 10.20 12.01 -7.19
N SER A 148 11.00 12.91 -7.78
CA SER A 148 11.72 12.58 -9.02
C SER A 148 12.85 11.57 -8.82
N ASP A 149 13.47 11.52 -7.64
CA ASP A 149 14.52 10.55 -7.34
C ASP A 149 13.91 9.16 -7.18
N TYR A 150 12.75 9.05 -6.54
CA TYR A 150 11.94 7.83 -6.53
C TYR A 150 11.49 7.41 -7.93
N GLU A 151 10.87 8.31 -8.70
CA GLU A 151 10.40 8.02 -10.06
C GLU A 151 11.53 7.48 -10.94
N ASN A 152 12.72 8.08 -10.85
CA ASN A 152 13.91 7.60 -11.54
C ASN A 152 14.38 6.22 -11.04
N LEU A 153 14.34 5.99 -9.72
CA LEU A 153 14.74 4.73 -9.09
C LEU A 153 13.91 3.55 -9.59
N VAL A 154 12.58 3.71 -9.66
CA VAL A 154 11.65 2.66 -10.12
C VAL A 154 11.37 2.71 -11.64
N GLY A 155 12.01 3.62 -12.37
CA GLY A 155 11.95 3.68 -13.84
C GLY A 155 10.66 4.29 -14.41
N LEU A 156 9.96 5.11 -13.64
CA LEU A 156 8.78 5.85 -14.06
C LEU A 156 9.18 7.09 -14.85
N SER A 157 8.46 7.36 -15.94
CA SER A 157 8.74 8.49 -16.84
C SER A 157 7.71 9.61 -16.80
N GLU A 158 6.65 9.42 -16.02
CA GLU A 158 5.56 10.37 -15.84
C GLU A 158 5.35 10.61 -14.35
N ARG A 159 4.80 11.77 -14.00
CA ARG A 159 4.50 12.13 -12.62
C ARG A 159 3.61 11.09 -11.97
N THR A 160 4.12 10.39 -10.96
CA THR A 160 3.40 9.27 -10.35
C THR A 160 3.36 9.46 -8.84
N PRO A 161 2.28 10.06 -8.31
CA PRO A 161 2.06 10.08 -6.87
C PRO A 161 2.04 8.65 -6.32
N THR A 162 2.67 8.46 -5.17
CA THR A 162 2.93 7.15 -4.56
C THR A 162 2.65 7.24 -3.06
N ILE A 163 2.15 6.16 -2.47
CA ILE A 163 2.03 6.02 -1.01
C ILE A 163 3.19 5.18 -0.51
N GLY A 164 3.92 5.68 0.48
CA GLY A 164 5.05 4.98 1.09
C GLY A 164 5.77 5.80 2.15
N PHE A 165 6.89 5.29 2.63
CA PHE A 165 7.77 6.02 3.56
C PHE A 165 8.87 6.71 2.79
N LYS A 166 8.91 8.04 2.90
CA LYS A 166 9.97 8.87 2.35
C LYS A 166 10.89 9.31 3.49
N LEU A 167 12.11 8.77 3.54
CA LEU A 167 13.13 9.13 4.52
C LEU A 167 14.08 10.14 3.89
N SER A 168 14.00 11.42 4.29
CA SER A 168 15.00 12.41 3.86
C SER A 168 16.40 12.06 4.39
N SER A 169 17.46 12.57 3.76
CA SER A 169 18.82 12.48 4.33
C SER A 169 18.85 12.97 5.78
N ASN A 170 19.70 12.32 6.59
CA ASN A 170 19.83 12.54 8.03
C ASN A 170 18.54 12.22 8.82
N THR A 171 17.80 11.18 8.41
CA THR A 171 16.65 10.63 9.14
C THR A 171 17.03 9.32 9.80
N LEU A 172 16.69 9.15 11.09
CA LEU A 172 16.87 7.88 11.78
C LEU A 172 15.96 6.80 11.17
N ALA A 173 16.55 5.74 10.63
CA ALA A 173 15.83 4.56 10.20
C ALA A 173 15.60 3.62 11.40
N LEU A 174 16.68 3.26 12.10
CA LEU A 174 16.63 2.44 13.32
C LEU A 174 17.90 2.54 14.17
N ASN A 175 17.80 2.07 15.42
CA ASN A 175 18.91 1.81 16.32
C ASN A 175 18.88 0.34 16.78
N TYR A 176 19.88 -0.44 16.42
CA TYR A 176 20.11 -1.75 17.01
C TYR A 176 20.91 -1.60 18.32
N THR A 177 20.54 -2.37 19.34
CA THR A 177 21.24 -2.40 20.64
C THR A 177 21.42 -3.84 21.10
N LEU A 178 22.65 -4.20 21.45
CA LEU A 178 22.95 -5.33 22.34
C LEU A 178 23.27 -4.76 23.72
N GLU A 179 22.45 -5.08 24.72
CA GLU A 179 22.56 -4.59 26.09
C GLU A 179 22.94 -5.74 27.02
N PHE A 180 24.02 -5.58 27.79
CA PHE A 180 24.41 -6.58 28.77
C PHE A 180 23.61 -6.38 30.06
N ILE A 181 22.91 -7.42 30.51
CA ILE A 181 22.19 -7.40 31.78
C ILE A 181 23.20 -7.39 32.93
N ASP A 182 24.22 -8.24 32.80
CA ASP A 182 25.40 -8.25 33.64
C ASP A 182 26.58 -7.71 32.82
N GLU A 183 27.07 -6.52 33.13
CA GLU A 183 28.10 -5.83 32.34
C GLU A 183 29.44 -6.62 32.34
N PRO A 184 29.97 -7.06 31.18
CA PRO A 184 31.25 -7.77 31.08
C PRO A 184 32.40 -6.98 31.65
N GLU A 185 33.16 -7.61 32.54
CA GLU A 185 34.31 -7.03 33.19
C GLU A 185 35.58 -7.25 32.35
N THR A 186 36.47 -6.27 32.32
CA THR A 186 37.76 -6.42 31.63
C THR A 186 38.87 -5.57 32.23
N ASP A 187 40.06 -6.17 32.34
CA ASP A 187 41.30 -5.47 32.68
C ASP A 187 41.92 -4.79 31.45
N VAL A 188 42.53 -3.61 31.69
CA VAL A 188 43.22 -2.86 30.62
C VAL A 188 44.71 -3.14 30.65
N VAL A 189 45.20 -3.90 29.66
CA VAL A 189 46.62 -4.23 29.49
C VAL A 189 47.14 -3.56 28.23
N SER A 190 48.17 -2.72 28.37
CA SER A 190 48.79 -1.97 27.25
C SER A 190 47.83 -1.10 26.42
N GLY A 191 46.61 -0.85 26.89
CA GLY A 191 45.58 -0.09 26.17
C GLY A 191 44.44 -0.96 25.61
N ASP A 192 44.51 -2.27 25.83
CA ASP A 192 43.64 -3.28 25.25
C ASP A 192 42.76 -3.92 26.33
N LEU A 193 41.59 -4.40 25.93
CA LEU A 193 40.61 -5.03 26.81
C LEU A 193 40.88 -6.54 26.84
N GLU A 194 41.75 -6.96 27.75
CA GLU A 194 42.38 -8.30 27.73
C GLU A 194 41.34 -9.44 27.73
N ASP A 195 40.29 -9.32 28.55
CA ASP A 195 39.27 -10.36 28.69
C ASP A 195 38.23 -10.38 27.56
N ILE A 196 38.17 -9.31 26.75
CA ILE A 196 37.24 -9.20 25.62
C ILE A 196 37.91 -9.70 24.33
N GLU A 197 39.22 -9.48 24.17
CA GLU A 197 39.95 -9.95 23.00
C GLU A 197 40.05 -11.48 22.96
N GLY A 198 39.62 -12.07 21.84
CA GLY A 198 39.60 -13.52 21.67
C GLY A 198 38.29 -14.21 22.01
N SER A 199 37.29 -13.44 22.45
CA SER A 199 35.91 -13.86 22.61
C SER A 199 35.10 -13.73 21.31
N ASP A 200 33.87 -14.24 21.35
CA ASP A 200 32.90 -14.18 20.26
C ASP A 200 31.70 -13.33 20.69
N ILE A 201 31.39 -12.26 19.97
CA ILE A 201 30.28 -11.36 20.27
C ILE A 201 29.14 -11.53 19.25
N PRO A 202 27.88 -11.72 19.70
CA PRO A 202 26.74 -11.83 18.79
C PRO A 202 26.29 -10.43 18.35
N LEU A 203 26.07 -10.21 17.06
CA LEU A 203 25.49 -8.99 16.51
C LEU A 203 24.64 -9.34 15.28
N PHE A 204 23.39 -8.89 15.24
CA PHE A 204 22.45 -9.11 14.11
C PHE A 204 22.32 -10.58 13.68
N GLY A 205 22.12 -11.50 14.65
CA GLY A 205 22.03 -12.94 14.38
C GLY A 205 23.33 -13.60 13.89
N ARG A 206 24.45 -12.88 13.90
CA ARG A 206 25.78 -13.39 13.50
C ARG A 206 26.75 -13.35 14.67
N THR A 207 27.72 -14.26 14.66
CA THR A 207 28.80 -14.30 15.66
C THR A 207 30.07 -13.69 15.09
N TRP A 208 30.65 -12.75 15.83
CA TRP A 208 31.82 -11.98 15.44
C TRP A 208 32.98 -12.24 16.41
N TYR A 209 34.10 -12.70 15.87
CA TYR A 209 35.30 -12.94 16.68
C TYR A 209 36.01 -11.62 16.98
N VAL A 210 36.27 -11.31 18.25
CA VAL A 210 36.95 -10.09 18.66
C VAL A 210 38.47 -10.25 18.48
N SER A 211 39.02 -9.72 17.40
CA SER A 211 40.45 -9.81 17.12
C SER A 211 41.30 -8.74 17.82
N ASP A 212 40.71 -7.58 18.12
CA ASP A 212 41.36 -6.43 18.78
C ASP A 212 40.28 -5.55 19.42
N ALA A 213 40.46 -5.15 20.68
CA ALA A 213 39.50 -4.34 21.43
C ALA A 213 40.25 -3.29 22.25
N LYS A 214 40.23 -2.04 21.77
CA LYS A 214 40.98 -0.93 22.38
C LYS A 214 40.15 -0.21 23.45
N ASN A 215 40.77 0.04 24.61
CA ASN A 215 40.19 0.87 25.65
C ASN A 215 39.88 2.30 25.14
N GLY A 216 40.80 2.92 24.39
CA GLY A 216 40.64 4.28 23.87
C GLY A 216 40.97 5.38 24.89
N THR A 217 40.70 6.66 24.54
CA THR A 217 40.95 7.82 25.42
C THR A 217 39.68 8.24 26.17
N ASP A 218 39.76 8.18 27.49
CA ASP A 218 38.65 8.12 28.44
C ASP A 218 37.91 9.46 28.71
N THR A 219 36.60 9.34 28.93
CA THR A 219 35.88 10.17 29.92
C THR A 219 35.08 9.22 30.82
N VAL A 220 35.63 8.91 32.01
CA VAL A 220 35.04 8.00 33.00
C VAL A 220 33.70 8.52 33.50
N GLY A 221 32.65 7.70 33.42
CA GLY A 221 31.29 7.96 33.90
C GLY A 221 30.27 7.22 33.04
N SER A 222 29.00 7.10 33.49
CA SER A 222 27.88 6.39 32.83
C SER A 222 27.44 6.95 31.45
N GLY A 223 28.38 7.49 30.68
CA GLY A 223 28.22 7.96 29.30
C GLY A 223 29.53 7.93 28.50
N GLY A 224 30.57 7.26 29.00
CA GLY A 224 31.83 7.04 28.28
C GLY A 224 31.70 5.95 27.23
N VAL A 225 32.63 5.93 26.27
CA VAL A 225 32.69 4.90 25.21
C VAL A 225 34.09 4.29 25.14
N PHE A 226 34.18 3.06 24.65
CA PHE A 226 35.45 2.42 24.30
C PHE A 226 35.97 2.89 22.94
N GLY A 227 37.22 2.51 22.65
CA GLY A 227 37.92 2.84 21.42
C GLY A 227 37.46 2.02 20.21
N LYS A 228 38.41 1.49 19.46
CA LYS A 228 38.16 0.69 18.25
C LYS A 228 38.06 -0.79 18.63
N PHE A 229 37.03 -1.46 18.13
CA PHE A 229 36.90 -2.91 18.11
C PHE A 229 37.09 -3.40 16.67
N THR A 230 37.93 -4.40 16.47
CA THR A 230 38.14 -5.09 15.20
C THR A 230 37.62 -6.50 15.31
N LEU A 231 36.57 -6.79 14.55
CA LEU A 231 35.83 -8.03 14.60
C LEU A 231 36.02 -8.81 13.29
N LEU A 232 36.13 -10.13 13.37
CA LEU A 232 36.26 -11.01 12.21
C LEU A 232 35.06 -11.96 12.11
N ASP A 233 34.47 -12.03 10.92
CA ASP A 233 33.40 -13.00 10.63
C ASP A 233 33.98 -14.41 10.59
N SER A 234 33.40 -15.31 11.41
CA SER A 234 33.81 -16.72 11.51
C SER A 234 35.31 -16.86 11.82
N GLY A 235 35.83 -15.96 12.66
CA GLY A 235 37.24 -15.90 13.02
C GLY A 235 37.71 -17.14 13.78
N VAL A 236 38.89 -17.64 13.43
CA VAL A 236 39.53 -18.76 14.14
C VAL A 236 40.91 -18.35 14.62
N LYS A 237 41.20 -18.59 15.90
CA LYS A 237 42.52 -18.34 16.52
C LYS A 237 43.50 -19.50 16.30
N SER A 238 44.77 -19.17 16.09
CA SER A 238 45.86 -20.13 16.01
C SER A 238 47.20 -19.49 16.34
N ILE A 239 48.18 -20.33 16.69
CA ILE A 239 49.54 -19.90 16.99
C ILE A 239 50.49 -20.57 16.01
N VAL A 240 51.46 -19.80 15.51
CA VAL A 240 52.55 -20.33 14.68
C VAL A 240 53.90 -19.95 15.28
N ALA A 241 54.86 -20.89 15.29
CA ALA A 241 56.23 -20.65 15.72
C ALA A 241 57.18 -20.46 14.53
N GLU A 242 58.28 -19.73 14.74
CA GLU A 242 59.29 -19.51 13.70
C GLU A 242 59.87 -20.85 13.20
N GLY A 243 59.75 -21.10 11.90
CA GLY A 243 60.18 -22.35 11.26
C GLY A 243 59.14 -23.48 11.26
N GLU A 244 57.95 -23.25 11.83
CA GLU A 244 56.80 -24.16 11.76
C GLU A 244 55.72 -23.61 10.79
N GLN A 245 54.72 -24.44 10.51
CA GLN A 245 53.56 -24.09 9.71
C GLN A 245 52.30 -24.52 10.46
N ALA A 246 51.38 -23.57 10.68
CA ALA A 246 50.06 -23.82 11.24
C ALA A 246 49.06 -24.05 10.11
N VAL A 247 48.10 -24.96 10.31
CA VAL A 247 47.01 -25.20 9.35
C VAL A 247 45.70 -24.89 10.05
N VAL A 248 44.97 -23.89 9.54
CA VAL A 248 43.73 -23.38 10.13
C VAL A 248 42.62 -23.46 9.09
N THR A 249 41.41 -23.79 9.52
CA THR A 249 40.23 -23.74 8.65
C THR A 249 39.28 -22.66 9.17
N ALA A 250 39.05 -21.63 8.38
CA ALA A 250 38.07 -20.57 8.68
C ALA A 250 37.13 -20.43 7.49
N GLY A 251 35.83 -20.27 7.77
CA GLY A 251 34.84 -20.03 6.72
C GLY A 251 34.80 -21.09 5.60
N GLY A 252 35.07 -22.35 5.93
CA GLY A 252 35.10 -23.47 4.98
C GLY A 252 36.37 -23.58 4.11
N LYS A 253 37.34 -22.67 4.26
CA LYS A 253 38.62 -22.67 3.55
C LYS A 253 39.77 -23.03 4.48
N THR A 254 40.82 -23.65 3.94
CA THR A 254 42.02 -24.01 4.70
C THR A 254 43.18 -23.08 4.37
N TYR A 255 43.88 -22.63 5.41
CA TYR A 255 45.00 -21.72 5.36
C TYR A 255 46.22 -22.37 6.00
N GLU A 256 47.31 -22.42 5.27
CA GLU A 256 48.63 -22.77 5.79
C GLU A 256 49.39 -21.48 6.10
N VAL A 257 49.70 -21.25 7.37
CA VAL A 257 50.31 -20.01 7.87
C VAL A 257 51.70 -20.30 8.42
N ALA A 258 52.71 -19.56 7.97
CA ALA A 258 54.09 -19.62 8.46
C ALA A 258 54.64 -18.22 8.75
N ILE A 259 55.61 -18.11 9.66
CA ILE A 259 56.31 -16.85 9.91
C ILE A 259 57.42 -16.68 8.85
N SER A 260 57.33 -15.63 8.05
CA SER A 260 58.40 -15.21 7.13
C SER A 260 59.39 -14.25 7.78
N PHE A 261 58.93 -13.40 8.70
CA PHE A 261 59.74 -12.48 9.50
C PHE A 261 59.04 -12.21 10.82
N VAL A 262 59.80 -12.07 11.91
CA VAL A 262 59.26 -11.64 13.21
C VAL A 262 60.35 -10.97 14.05
N ASP A 263 59.99 -9.87 14.70
CA ASP A 263 60.79 -9.20 15.73
C ASP A 263 59.96 -8.89 16.99
N SER A 264 60.42 -7.96 17.83
CA SER A 264 59.74 -7.61 19.09
C SER A 264 58.39 -6.91 18.96
N SER A 265 58.03 -6.44 17.76
CA SER A 265 56.82 -5.64 17.54
C SER A 265 56.13 -5.89 16.20
N GLU A 266 56.83 -6.48 15.23
CA GLU A 266 56.33 -6.67 13.88
C GLU A 266 56.48 -8.13 13.41
N VAL A 267 55.52 -8.58 12.60
CA VAL A 267 55.53 -9.90 11.93
C VAL A 267 55.19 -9.75 10.44
N VAL A 268 55.79 -10.61 9.61
CA VAL A 268 55.30 -10.92 8.26
C VAL A 268 54.93 -12.40 8.22
N LEU A 269 53.67 -12.68 7.89
CA LEU A 269 53.16 -14.03 7.70
C LEU A 269 53.16 -14.41 6.21
N ASP A 270 53.44 -15.69 5.94
CA ASP A 270 53.15 -16.35 4.66
C ASP A 270 51.87 -17.17 4.84
N VAL A 271 50.80 -16.78 4.16
CA VAL A 271 49.49 -17.43 4.21
C VAL A 271 49.19 -18.01 2.83
N ASN A 272 49.22 -19.34 2.69
CA ASN A 272 49.01 -20.04 1.41
C ASN A 272 49.93 -19.55 0.27
N GLY A 273 51.14 -19.07 0.57
CA GLY A 273 52.08 -18.53 -0.41
C GLY A 273 51.95 -17.01 -0.65
N GLU A 274 51.01 -16.34 0.02
CA GLU A 274 50.85 -14.89 0.01
C GLU A 274 51.51 -14.26 1.25
N LEU A 275 52.44 -13.32 1.05
CA LEU A 275 53.08 -12.60 2.14
C LEU A 275 52.26 -11.39 2.56
N THR A 276 52.05 -11.23 3.87
CA THR A 276 51.49 -10.00 4.44
C THR A 276 52.48 -8.84 4.33
N ASN A 277 52.05 -7.61 4.61
CA ASN A 277 52.98 -6.55 5.02
C ASN A 277 53.55 -6.83 6.42
N SER A 278 54.48 -5.99 6.88
CA SER A 278 54.82 -5.93 8.31
C SER A 278 53.57 -5.51 9.09
N LEU A 279 53.14 -6.35 10.02
CA LEU A 279 51.97 -6.15 10.86
C LEU A 279 52.39 -6.04 12.32
N ASN A 280 51.85 -5.04 13.01
CA ASN A 280 51.89 -4.93 14.47
C ASN A 280 50.76 -5.73 15.12
N GLU A 281 50.86 -5.92 16.43
CA GLU A 281 49.73 -6.36 17.27
C GLU A 281 48.49 -5.49 17.06
N GLY A 282 47.32 -6.11 16.91
CA GLY A 282 46.04 -5.46 16.60
C GLY A 282 45.85 -5.06 15.12
N GLU A 283 46.88 -5.22 14.26
CA GLU A 283 46.76 -4.97 12.83
C GLU A 283 46.22 -6.18 12.07
N THR A 284 45.50 -5.90 10.98
CA THR A 284 44.93 -6.91 10.08
C THR A 284 45.44 -6.75 8.67
N TYR A 285 45.53 -7.85 7.92
CA TYR A 285 45.82 -7.86 6.49
C TYR A 285 44.72 -8.57 5.71
N LYS A 286 44.27 -7.95 4.62
CA LYS A 286 43.33 -8.54 3.67
C LYS A 286 44.08 -9.40 2.66
N LEU A 287 43.80 -10.69 2.65
CA LEU A 287 44.32 -11.66 1.69
C LEU A 287 43.65 -11.51 0.33
N SER A 288 44.31 -12.02 -0.72
CA SER A 288 43.81 -11.97 -2.10
C SER A 288 42.47 -12.66 -2.31
N ASP A 289 42.09 -13.58 -1.44
CA ASP A 289 40.83 -14.32 -1.48
C ASP A 289 39.68 -13.64 -0.71
N GLY A 290 39.92 -12.44 -0.17
CA GLY A 290 38.97 -11.61 0.56
C GLY A 290 39.01 -11.79 2.08
N SER A 291 39.67 -12.83 2.59
CA SER A 291 39.75 -13.13 4.02
C SER A 291 40.72 -12.18 4.74
N TYR A 292 40.63 -12.13 6.06
CA TYR A 292 41.43 -11.26 6.90
C TYR A 292 42.24 -12.07 7.90
N VAL A 293 43.55 -11.82 7.96
CA VAL A 293 44.41 -12.29 9.05
C VAL A 293 44.67 -11.15 10.02
N GLY A 294 44.42 -11.35 11.31
CA GLY A 294 44.68 -10.39 12.39
C GLY A 294 45.80 -10.87 13.31
N ILE A 295 46.68 -9.97 13.72
CA ILE A 295 47.73 -10.28 14.71
C ILE A 295 47.21 -9.99 16.10
N ARG A 296 47.23 -10.99 16.98
CA ARG A 296 46.74 -10.86 18.35
C ARG A 296 47.86 -10.65 19.35
N ASP A 297 48.98 -11.36 19.21
CA ASP A 297 50.13 -11.21 20.09
C ASP A 297 51.41 -11.62 19.35
N ILE A 298 52.50 -10.92 19.62
CA ILE A 298 53.85 -11.19 19.09
C ILE A 298 54.78 -11.53 20.25
N LEU A 299 55.02 -12.83 20.43
CA LEU A 299 55.83 -13.36 21.52
C LEU A 299 57.25 -13.66 21.03
N THR A 300 58.19 -12.75 21.30
CA THR A 300 59.61 -12.94 20.97
C THR A 300 60.57 -12.86 22.16
N GLN A 301 61.64 -13.64 22.07
CA GLN A 301 62.74 -13.64 23.03
C GLN A 301 64.09 -13.56 22.30
N ASP A 302 64.76 -12.41 22.40
CA ASP A 302 66.00 -12.11 21.68
C ASP A 302 67.25 -12.73 22.32
N TYR A 303 67.29 -14.07 22.39
CA TYR A 303 68.49 -14.83 22.69
C TYR A 303 68.52 -16.14 21.88
N GLN A 304 69.70 -16.77 21.80
CA GLN A 304 69.87 -17.99 21.00
C GLN A 304 68.97 -19.13 21.53
N GLY A 305 68.00 -19.56 20.72
CA GLY A 305 67.00 -20.55 21.10
C GLY A 305 65.79 -19.98 21.84
N GLY A 306 65.63 -18.65 21.87
CA GLY A 306 64.44 -17.99 22.40
C GLY A 306 63.18 -18.29 21.58
N ILE A 307 62.02 -18.18 22.22
CA ILE A 307 60.72 -18.41 21.60
C ILE A 307 60.44 -17.25 20.64
N LYS A 308 60.01 -17.58 19.42
CA LYS A 308 59.38 -16.64 18.50
C LYS A 308 58.08 -17.25 17.99
N LYS A 309 56.96 -16.71 18.46
CA LYS A 309 55.62 -17.19 18.15
C LYS A 309 54.71 -16.01 17.89
N VAL A 310 53.70 -16.23 17.08
CA VAL A 310 52.66 -15.25 16.80
C VAL A 310 51.31 -15.91 17.01
N ASP A 311 50.48 -15.30 17.86
CA ASP A 311 49.06 -15.59 17.96
C ASP A 311 48.35 -14.75 16.91
N PHE A 312 47.56 -15.41 16.07
CA PHE A 312 46.85 -14.78 14.97
C PHE A 312 45.43 -15.33 14.87
N SER A 313 44.57 -14.52 14.26
CA SER A 313 43.20 -14.87 13.90
C SER A 313 43.05 -14.85 12.38
N ILE A 314 42.13 -15.64 11.83
CA ILE A 314 41.75 -15.57 10.42
C ILE A 314 40.24 -15.71 10.25
N GLY A 315 39.62 -14.83 9.46
CA GLY A 315 38.17 -14.80 9.22
C GLY A 315 37.80 -14.35 7.80
N ASN A 316 36.56 -14.57 7.38
CA ASN A 316 36.09 -14.33 6.00
C ASN A 316 35.67 -12.88 5.72
N GLY A 317 35.56 -12.06 6.76
CA GLY A 317 35.17 -10.67 6.67
C GLY A 317 35.62 -9.92 7.91
N LYS A 318 35.61 -8.59 7.83
CA LYS A 318 36.07 -7.71 8.90
C LYS A 318 35.03 -6.62 9.17
N LEU A 319 34.72 -6.40 10.44
CA LEU A 319 33.89 -5.30 10.93
C LEU A 319 34.70 -4.46 11.92
N GLU A 320 34.82 -3.16 11.67
CA GLU A 320 35.42 -2.23 12.64
C GLU A 320 34.33 -1.35 13.26
N LEU A 321 34.25 -1.37 14.58
CA LEU A 321 33.40 -0.49 15.37
C LEU A 321 34.28 0.55 16.04
N SER A 322 34.19 1.80 15.61
CA SER A 322 34.85 2.93 16.25
C SER A 322 33.80 3.89 16.78
N SER A 323 33.72 4.02 18.11
CA SER A 323 32.64 4.77 18.76
C SER A 323 32.45 6.18 18.19
N GLY A 324 31.23 6.48 17.71
CA GLY A 324 30.87 7.77 17.12
C GLY A 324 31.31 8.00 15.67
N SER A 325 31.91 6.98 15.04
CA SER A 325 32.31 7.00 13.63
C SER A 325 31.48 6.01 12.82
N ASN A 326 31.49 6.18 11.50
CA ASN A 326 30.91 5.20 10.59
C ASN A 326 31.57 3.84 10.83
N VAL A 327 30.77 2.78 10.80
CA VAL A 327 31.31 1.42 10.83
C VAL A 327 32.11 1.17 9.55
N LYS A 328 33.06 0.25 9.61
CA LYS A 328 33.74 -0.23 8.41
C LYS A 328 33.51 -1.70 8.22
N ILE A 329 33.16 -2.08 7.00
CA ILE A 329 33.04 -3.47 6.60
C ILE A 329 34.06 -3.72 5.51
N ASN A 330 34.95 -4.68 5.74
CA ASN A 330 36.05 -5.03 4.84
C ASN A 330 36.90 -3.81 4.42
N ASP A 331 37.22 -2.96 5.40
CA ASP A 331 37.97 -1.69 5.30
C ASP A 331 37.28 -0.57 4.50
N VAL A 332 35.97 -0.71 4.23
CA VAL A 332 35.17 0.32 3.54
C VAL A 332 34.19 0.94 4.53
N ASP A 333 34.16 2.28 4.61
CA ASP A 333 33.20 3.01 5.43
C ASP A 333 31.78 2.77 4.92
N VAL A 334 30.88 2.37 5.81
CA VAL A 334 29.44 2.31 5.54
C VAL A 334 28.85 3.66 5.93
N GLN A 335 28.43 4.44 4.93
CA GLN A 335 27.82 5.75 5.19
C GLN A 335 26.49 5.58 5.94
N GLY A 336 26.15 6.57 6.78
CA GLY A 336 24.89 6.57 7.54
C GLY A 336 24.85 5.62 8.75
N VAL A 337 25.76 4.64 8.85
CA VAL A 337 25.76 3.66 9.93
C VAL A 337 26.91 3.87 10.88
N LYS A 338 26.61 4.22 12.13
CA LYS A 338 27.59 4.47 13.20
C LYS A 338 27.44 3.47 14.32
N ALA A 339 28.52 3.25 15.05
CA ALA A 339 28.49 2.38 16.23
C ALA A 339 29.04 3.08 17.48
N TRP A 340 28.62 2.59 18.65
CA TRP A 340 29.13 2.97 19.97
C TRP A 340 29.24 1.74 20.83
N VAL A 341 30.38 1.57 21.49
CA VAL A 341 30.57 0.56 22.54
C VAL A 341 30.61 1.33 23.86
N HIS A 342 29.51 1.28 24.60
CA HIS A 342 29.31 2.06 25.82
C HIS A 342 30.01 1.43 27.02
N ARG A 343 30.57 2.28 27.87
CA ARG A 343 31.14 1.89 29.15
C ARG A 343 30.04 1.74 30.20
N GLY A 344 30.11 0.64 30.92
CA GLY A 344 29.38 0.41 32.16
C GLY A 344 29.98 1.15 33.34
N THR A 345 29.54 0.79 34.54
CA THR A 345 30.02 1.42 35.77
C THR A 345 31.31 0.75 36.22
N ALA A 346 32.46 1.39 35.94
CA ALA A 346 33.77 0.87 36.33
C ALA A 346 33.88 0.57 37.84
N ASP A 347 34.56 -0.54 38.17
CA ASP A 347 34.93 -0.91 39.54
C ASP A 347 36.46 -0.93 39.69
N GLY A 348 37.01 0.08 40.37
CA GLY A 348 38.45 0.21 40.55
C GLY A 348 39.20 0.44 39.23
N SER A 349 40.08 -0.51 38.85
CA SER A 349 40.81 -0.49 37.58
C SER A 349 40.09 -1.23 36.46
N THR A 350 39.13 -2.08 36.80
CA THR A 350 38.39 -2.93 35.88
C THR A 350 37.34 -2.10 35.14
N GLN A 351 37.34 -2.22 33.82
CA GLN A 351 36.37 -1.58 32.94
C GLN A 351 35.19 -2.52 32.71
N LYS A 352 34.05 -1.95 32.32
CA LYS A 352 32.84 -2.71 32.04
C LYS A 352 32.21 -2.31 30.72
N ILE A 353 31.65 -3.25 29.99
CA ILE A 353 30.87 -2.97 28.77
C ILE A 353 29.38 -2.94 29.14
N ASP A 354 28.71 -1.82 28.89
CA ASP A 354 27.27 -1.66 29.12
C ASP A 354 26.47 -2.23 27.95
N LYS A 355 26.74 -1.71 26.75
CA LYS A 355 26.01 -2.06 25.54
C LYS A 355 26.76 -1.68 24.29
N ILE A 356 26.36 -2.28 23.18
CA ILE A 356 26.77 -1.92 21.82
C ILE A 356 25.54 -1.37 21.10
N VAL A 357 25.66 -0.16 20.56
CA VAL A 357 24.61 0.48 19.77
C VAL A 357 25.12 0.65 18.35
N VAL A 358 24.31 0.24 17.37
CA VAL A 358 24.52 0.54 15.95
C VAL A 358 23.35 1.38 15.46
N GLU A 359 23.62 2.65 15.16
CA GLU A 359 22.65 3.62 14.66
C GLU A 359 22.69 3.65 13.15
N TRP A 360 21.53 3.57 12.51
CA TRP A 360 21.36 3.81 11.10
C TRP A 360 20.55 5.08 10.87
N ILE A 361 21.24 6.10 10.40
CA ILE A 361 20.68 7.33 9.87
C ILE A 361 20.92 7.34 8.36
N THR A 362 19.90 7.62 7.57
CA THR A 362 20.03 7.71 6.11
C THR A 362 21.07 8.77 5.72
N ASP A 363 22.00 8.43 4.83
CA ASP A 363 22.99 9.37 4.30
C ASP A 363 22.42 10.18 3.13
N ASP A 364 21.61 9.54 2.29
CA ASP A 364 20.83 10.16 1.22
C ASP A 364 19.32 10.00 1.46
N GLU A 365 18.50 10.39 0.49
CA GLU A 365 17.06 10.18 0.54
C GLU A 365 16.72 8.74 0.15
N GLU A 366 15.89 8.08 0.96
CA GLU A 366 15.53 6.67 0.84
C GLU A 366 14.02 6.47 0.83
N PHE A 367 13.57 5.39 0.19
CA PHE A 367 12.14 5.11 -0.01
C PHE A 367 11.80 3.67 0.39
N ILE A 368 10.73 3.51 1.17
CA ILE A 368 10.07 2.23 1.39
C ILE A 368 8.71 2.30 0.70
N THR A 369 8.53 1.46 -0.31
CA THR A 369 7.31 1.38 -1.13
C THR A 369 7.09 -0.08 -1.54
N PRO A 370 5.95 -0.44 -2.15
CA PRO A 370 5.77 -1.79 -2.70
C PRO A 370 6.83 -2.20 -3.73
N GLU A 371 7.48 -1.23 -4.37
CA GLU A 371 8.51 -1.45 -5.39
C GLU A 371 9.94 -1.36 -4.83
N THR A 372 10.12 -0.89 -3.59
CA THR A 372 11.43 -0.61 -2.99
C THR A 372 11.54 -1.08 -1.54
N ASP A 373 12.47 -2.00 -1.31
CA ASP A 373 12.93 -2.38 0.03
C ASP A 373 13.98 -1.38 0.53
N LEU A 374 14.05 -1.18 1.86
CA LEU A 374 15.12 -0.41 2.51
C LEU A 374 15.97 -1.33 3.39
N GLU A 375 17.13 -1.72 2.89
CA GLU A 375 18.08 -2.61 3.58
C GLU A 375 19.16 -1.83 4.32
N MET A 376 19.46 -2.24 5.55
CA MET A 376 20.54 -1.63 6.33
C MET A 376 21.89 -1.83 5.63
N PRO A 377 22.61 -0.75 5.29
CA PRO A 377 23.78 -0.87 4.44
C PRO A 377 24.90 -1.61 5.17
N GLY A 378 25.61 -2.46 4.41
CA GLY A 378 26.81 -3.17 4.83
C GLY A 378 26.59 -4.37 5.75
N PHE A 379 25.70 -4.29 6.74
CA PHE A 379 25.53 -5.34 7.75
C PHE A 379 24.76 -6.57 7.25
N GLY A 380 23.96 -6.44 6.18
CA GLY A 380 23.13 -7.55 5.67
C GLY A 380 22.31 -8.22 6.77
N GLY A 381 21.87 -7.40 7.74
CA GLY A 381 21.25 -7.84 8.98
C GLY A 381 19.74 -7.71 8.92
N VAL A 382 19.25 -6.50 8.64
CA VAL A 382 17.81 -6.21 8.62
C VAL A 382 17.40 -5.34 7.45
N LYS A 383 16.16 -5.50 7.00
CA LYS A 383 15.52 -4.67 5.98
C LYS A 383 14.06 -4.38 6.29
N PHE A 384 13.59 -3.25 5.77
CA PHE A 384 12.17 -2.91 5.70
C PHE A 384 11.59 -3.27 4.34
N THR A 385 10.41 -3.88 4.35
CA THR A 385 9.61 -4.17 3.15
C THR A 385 8.18 -3.71 3.38
N MET A 386 7.53 -3.17 2.35
CA MET A 386 6.15 -2.68 2.41
C MET A 386 5.29 -3.40 1.37
N ASN A 387 4.07 -3.79 1.74
CA ASN A 387 3.07 -4.26 0.80
C ASN A 387 2.28 -3.09 0.19
N ASP A 388 1.49 -3.39 -0.84
CA ASP A 388 0.55 -2.43 -1.42
C ASP A 388 -0.32 -1.75 -0.36
N PHE A 389 -0.64 -0.48 -0.60
CA PHE A 389 -1.59 0.24 0.24
C PHE A 389 -3.00 -0.32 -0.03
N VAL A 390 -3.54 -1.02 0.95
CA VAL A 390 -4.84 -1.67 0.89
C VAL A 390 -5.91 -0.61 1.09
N ARG A 391 -6.83 -0.54 0.12
CA ARG A 391 -8.05 0.24 0.21
C ARG A 391 -9.24 -0.70 -0.08
N PRO A 392 -10.24 -0.75 0.80
CA PRO A 392 -11.47 -1.51 0.57
C PRO A 392 -12.20 -1.10 -0.71
N GLU A 393 -13.27 -1.83 -1.05
CA GLU A 393 -14.17 -1.45 -2.15
C GLU A 393 -14.63 0.00 -2.00
N GLU A 394 -14.52 0.77 -3.08
CA GLU A 394 -14.73 2.21 -3.06
C GLU A 394 -16.07 2.61 -3.68
N GLU A 395 -16.69 3.62 -3.08
CA GLU A 395 -17.80 4.35 -3.65
C GLU A 395 -17.30 5.62 -4.32
N MET A 396 -17.82 5.91 -5.51
CA MET A 396 -17.47 7.12 -6.26
C MET A 396 -18.53 8.19 -6.07
N ILE A 397 -18.11 9.38 -5.64
CA ILE A 397 -18.90 10.60 -5.59
C ILE A 397 -18.35 11.55 -6.64
N THR A 398 -19.23 12.15 -7.45
CA THR A 398 -18.82 13.13 -8.47
C THR A 398 -19.46 14.47 -8.16
N ILE A 399 -18.68 15.55 -8.28
CA ILE A 399 -19.19 16.91 -8.29
C ILE A 399 -18.70 17.59 -9.55
N GLU A 400 -19.65 17.90 -10.41
CA GLU A 400 -19.39 18.43 -11.73
C GLU A 400 -20.45 19.47 -12.11
N ASN A 401 -20.15 20.27 -13.11
CA ASN A 401 -21.08 21.22 -13.69
C ASN A 401 -22.15 20.50 -14.52
N ASP A 402 -23.43 20.89 -14.36
CA ASP A 402 -24.54 20.47 -15.24
C ASP A 402 -24.90 21.61 -16.21
N GLY A 403 -23.86 22.29 -16.71
CA GLY A 403 -23.89 23.53 -17.49
C GLY A 403 -23.16 24.70 -16.80
N ASP A 404 -23.17 25.87 -17.45
CA ASP A 404 -22.36 27.03 -17.04
C ASP A 404 -22.72 27.55 -15.64
N THR A 405 -23.98 27.49 -15.23
CA THR A 405 -24.48 28.21 -14.04
C THR A 405 -25.00 27.31 -12.92
N SER A 406 -24.75 26.01 -12.98
CA SER A 406 -25.22 25.08 -11.94
C SER A 406 -24.24 23.94 -11.72
N ILE A 407 -24.07 23.54 -10.45
CA ILE A 407 -23.22 22.43 -10.06
C ILE A 407 -24.06 21.28 -9.50
N GLN A 408 -23.74 20.06 -9.92
CA GLN A 408 -24.41 18.82 -9.60
C GLN A 408 -23.51 17.94 -8.73
N ILE A 409 -24.13 17.22 -7.81
CA ILE A 409 -23.50 16.12 -7.09
C ILE A 409 -24.20 14.81 -7.47
N THR A 410 -23.42 13.75 -7.63
CA THR A 410 -23.91 12.36 -7.71
C THR A 410 -23.33 11.59 -6.54
N VAL A 411 -24.22 11.06 -5.67
CA VAL A 411 -23.86 10.36 -4.44
C VAL A 411 -24.48 8.96 -4.46
N PRO A 412 -23.70 7.87 -4.27
CA PRO A 412 -24.27 6.54 -4.08
C PRO A 412 -24.94 6.48 -2.72
N ILE A 413 -26.24 6.28 -2.69
CA ILE A 413 -27.03 6.08 -1.47
C ILE A 413 -27.66 4.68 -1.49
N LYS A 414 -28.31 4.29 -0.40
CA LYS A 414 -28.98 2.99 -0.23
C LYS A 414 -29.87 2.58 -1.41
N ASP A 415 -30.53 3.55 -2.04
CA ASP A 415 -31.49 3.34 -3.13
C ASP A 415 -30.89 3.43 -4.54
N GLY A 416 -29.56 3.58 -4.65
CA GLY A 416 -28.82 3.82 -5.89
C GLY A 416 -28.21 5.22 -5.94
N ASP A 417 -27.78 5.64 -7.11
CA ASP A 417 -27.11 6.94 -7.27
C ASP A 417 -28.12 8.09 -7.24
N ALA A 418 -27.96 8.98 -6.26
CA ALA A 418 -28.73 10.21 -6.15
C ALA A 418 -27.98 11.36 -6.83
N SER A 419 -28.52 11.83 -7.96
CA SER A 419 -28.00 13.01 -8.67
C SER A 419 -28.93 14.21 -8.51
N PHE A 420 -28.40 15.33 -8.01
CA PHE A 420 -29.16 16.59 -7.85
C PHE A 420 -28.21 17.79 -7.79
N ASN A 421 -28.73 18.99 -8.11
CA ASN A 421 -27.94 20.20 -8.09
C ASN A 421 -27.83 20.80 -6.68
N LEU A 422 -26.65 21.32 -6.35
CA LEU A 422 -26.36 21.94 -5.07
C LEU A 422 -26.67 23.44 -5.10
N LEU A 423 -26.13 24.15 -6.08
CA LEU A 423 -26.21 25.61 -6.20
C LEU A 423 -26.30 26.01 -7.67
N PHE A 424 -26.95 27.16 -7.90
CA PHE A 424 -26.96 27.82 -9.20
C PHE A 424 -26.67 29.31 -9.09
N SER A 425 -26.07 29.88 -10.13
CA SER A 425 -25.59 31.27 -10.17
C SER A 425 -26.33 32.15 -11.16
N ASP A 426 -26.12 33.47 -11.02
CA ASP A 426 -26.49 34.45 -12.04
C ASP A 426 -25.38 34.54 -13.09
N ALA A 427 -25.70 34.21 -14.34
CA ALA A 427 -24.75 34.19 -15.47
C ALA A 427 -24.02 35.52 -15.74
N THR A 428 -24.51 36.65 -15.23
CA THR A 428 -23.87 37.96 -15.42
C THR A 428 -22.86 38.27 -14.32
N THR A 429 -23.13 37.79 -13.09
CA THR A 429 -22.32 38.13 -11.93
C THR A 429 -21.43 37.00 -11.44
N GLY A 430 -21.78 35.74 -11.72
CA GLY A 430 -21.16 34.54 -11.12
C GLY A 430 -21.72 34.19 -9.73
N ASN A 431 -22.38 35.15 -9.07
CA ASN A 431 -22.87 34.95 -7.71
C ASN A 431 -23.99 33.92 -7.64
N PHE A 432 -24.00 33.10 -6.57
CA PHE A 432 -25.08 32.17 -6.27
C PHE A 432 -26.42 32.90 -6.11
N SER A 433 -27.43 32.39 -6.82
CA SER A 433 -28.80 32.89 -6.83
C SER A 433 -29.78 31.98 -6.09
N GLY A 434 -29.38 30.74 -5.82
CA GLY A 434 -30.22 29.76 -5.15
C GLY A 434 -29.55 28.43 -4.89
N VAL A 435 -30.24 27.60 -4.10
CA VAL A 435 -29.91 26.21 -3.80
C VAL A 435 -30.71 25.31 -4.76
N GLY A 436 -30.03 24.41 -5.46
CA GLY A 436 -30.60 23.59 -6.54
C GLY A 436 -30.06 23.94 -7.92
N LYS A 437 -30.86 23.69 -8.96
CA LYS A 437 -30.48 23.85 -10.38
C LYS A 437 -30.89 25.20 -10.95
N ALA A 438 -32.09 25.65 -10.63
CA ALA A 438 -32.69 26.84 -11.22
C ALA A 438 -33.74 27.46 -10.28
N ALA A 439 -34.38 28.54 -10.71
CA ALA A 439 -35.40 29.22 -9.92
C ALA A 439 -36.65 28.36 -9.65
N ASP A 440 -36.94 27.42 -10.54
CA ASP A 440 -38.07 26.47 -10.56
C ASP A 440 -37.67 25.01 -10.31
N GLU A 441 -36.37 24.72 -10.15
CA GLU A 441 -35.82 23.39 -9.86
C GLU A 441 -34.86 23.46 -8.66
N ARG A 442 -35.41 23.71 -7.47
CA ARG A 442 -34.62 23.94 -6.25
C ARG A 442 -34.50 22.69 -5.37
N LEU A 443 -33.41 22.62 -4.61
CA LEU A 443 -33.27 21.70 -3.49
C LEU A 443 -33.73 22.39 -2.20
N ALA A 444 -34.76 21.84 -1.57
CA ALA A 444 -35.23 22.28 -0.26
C ALA A 444 -34.33 21.70 0.84
N GLY A 445 -33.79 22.56 1.69
CA GLY A 445 -32.97 22.16 2.84
C GLY A 445 -33.32 22.96 4.09
N SER A 446 -32.99 22.41 5.26
CA SER A 446 -33.20 23.08 6.55
C SER A 446 -32.19 22.59 7.58
N GLY A 447 -31.60 23.54 8.32
CA GLY A 447 -30.78 23.25 9.51
C GLY A 447 -31.59 22.97 10.79
N ASP A 448 -32.92 23.05 10.72
CA ASP A 448 -33.85 22.75 11.81
C ASP A 448 -34.58 21.42 11.55
N ASN A 449 -35.28 20.91 12.57
CA ASN A 449 -36.15 19.73 12.45
C ASN A 449 -37.41 19.96 11.60
N ASN A 450 -37.56 21.13 10.97
CA ASN A 450 -38.72 21.46 10.14
C ASN A 450 -38.28 21.84 8.74
N LEU A 451 -38.99 21.32 7.74
CA LEU A 451 -38.75 21.64 6.34
C LEU A 451 -40.05 22.13 5.70
N GLN A 452 -40.02 23.27 5.04
CA GLN A 452 -41.08 23.69 4.14
C GLN A 452 -40.69 23.30 2.71
N PHE A 453 -41.49 22.44 2.08
CA PHE A 453 -41.37 22.13 0.67
C PHE A 453 -42.44 22.91 -0.11
N ILE A 454 -42.01 23.78 -1.01
CA ILE A 454 -42.90 24.59 -1.86
C ILE A 454 -42.97 23.91 -3.22
N ASP A 455 -44.09 23.24 -3.48
CA ASP A 455 -44.39 22.64 -4.78
C ASP A 455 -44.55 23.76 -5.82
N LYS A 456 -45.37 24.77 -5.50
CA LYS A 456 -45.60 25.92 -6.39
C LYS A 456 -45.56 27.26 -5.68
N LEU A 457 -44.92 28.23 -6.31
CA LEU A 457 -44.92 29.63 -5.90
C LEU A 457 -45.37 30.53 -7.05
N GLY A 458 -46.47 31.25 -6.86
CA GLY A 458 -47.09 32.07 -7.90
C GLY A 458 -47.65 31.27 -9.08
N GLY A 459 -47.69 29.94 -8.99
CA GLY A 459 -48.18 29.01 -10.01
C GLY A 459 -47.08 28.38 -10.86
N SER A 460 -45.84 28.77 -10.63
CA SER A 460 -44.65 28.10 -11.17
C SER A 460 -44.16 27.06 -10.20
N ASP A 461 -43.55 26.00 -10.72
CA ASP A 461 -42.82 25.01 -9.92
C ASP A 461 -41.66 25.71 -9.18
N TYR A 462 -41.26 25.19 -8.02
CA TYR A 462 -40.29 25.85 -7.16
C TYR A 462 -39.25 24.91 -6.56
N HIS A 463 -39.64 24.03 -5.63
CA HIS A 463 -38.78 22.95 -5.16
C HIS A 463 -39.02 21.69 -5.99
N GLU A 464 -37.93 21.06 -6.42
CA GLU A 464 -37.97 19.76 -7.10
C GLU A 464 -37.60 18.64 -6.13
N TRP A 465 -36.58 18.87 -5.30
CA TRP A 465 -36.02 17.85 -4.40
C TRP A 465 -35.96 18.33 -2.95
N PHE A 466 -35.90 17.38 -2.03
CA PHE A 466 -35.36 17.54 -0.69
C PHE A 466 -34.67 16.24 -0.26
N VAL A 467 -33.74 16.34 0.68
CA VAL A 467 -33.10 15.17 1.28
C VAL A 467 -33.67 14.96 2.67
N ALA A 468 -33.96 13.71 3.04
CA ALA A 468 -34.22 13.30 4.41
C ALA A 468 -33.23 12.21 4.79
N THR A 469 -32.56 12.41 5.92
CA THR A 469 -31.47 11.54 6.38
C THR A 469 -31.70 11.15 7.82
N TYR A 470 -31.66 9.86 8.10
CA TYR A 470 -31.59 9.31 9.45
C TYR A 470 -30.14 8.94 9.74
N ASN A 471 -29.64 9.27 10.93
CA ASN A 471 -28.34 8.76 11.35
C ASN A 471 -28.21 8.64 12.87
N THR A 472 -27.47 7.63 13.29
CA THR A 472 -26.94 7.46 14.64
C THR A 472 -25.42 7.46 14.58
N THR A 473 -24.75 7.01 15.64
CA THR A 473 -23.30 6.81 15.62
C THR A 473 -22.89 5.68 14.67
N ASN A 474 -23.70 4.63 14.50
CA ASN A 474 -23.27 3.40 13.82
C ASN A 474 -24.12 3.07 12.58
N ASP A 475 -25.07 3.94 12.24
CA ASP A 475 -26.04 3.67 11.20
C ASP A 475 -26.48 4.97 10.55
N ALA A 476 -26.64 4.97 9.24
CA ALA A 476 -27.10 6.12 8.49
C ALA A 476 -27.82 5.67 7.22
N GLU A 477 -28.91 6.36 6.89
CA GLU A 477 -29.60 6.19 5.62
C GLU A 477 -30.14 7.53 5.13
N SER A 478 -30.01 7.75 3.82
CA SER A 478 -30.43 8.97 3.16
C SER A 478 -31.35 8.68 1.99
N TYR A 479 -32.27 9.60 1.75
CA TYR A 479 -33.23 9.54 0.66
C TYR A 479 -33.31 10.89 -0.06
N LEU A 480 -33.20 10.87 -1.39
CA LEU A 480 -33.58 11.99 -2.24
C LEU A 480 -35.08 11.86 -2.57
N LEU A 481 -35.85 12.88 -2.23
CA LEU A 481 -37.31 12.84 -2.24
C LEU A 481 -37.90 14.02 -3.01
N LYS A 482 -39.10 13.82 -3.54
CA LYS A 482 -39.98 14.87 -4.12
C LYS A 482 -41.30 14.87 -3.37
N ALA A 483 -41.92 16.03 -3.23
CA ALA A 483 -43.28 16.14 -2.69
C ALA A 483 -44.19 16.88 -3.67
N SER A 484 -45.46 16.53 -3.65
CA SER A 484 -46.50 17.23 -4.43
C SER A 484 -47.70 17.53 -3.55
N VAL A 485 -48.43 18.60 -3.87
CA VAL A 485 -49.63 19.03 -3.16
C VAL A 485 -50.84 18.93 -4.08
N THR A 486 -51.79 18.09 -3.68
CA THR A 486 -53.05 17.91 -4.40
C THR A 486 -54.23 18.34 -3.55
N GLU A 487 -55.34 18.67 -4.20
CA GLU A 487 -56.60 18.97 -3.54
C GLU A 487 -57.62 17.90 -3.93
N THR A 488 -58.20 17.24 -2.93
CA THR A 488 -59.41 16.42 -3.13
C THR A 488 -60.64 17.27 -2.85
N THR A 489 -61.84 16.74 -3.11
CA THR A 489 -63.10 17.46 -2.88
C THR A 489 -63.33 17.95 -1.43
N SER A 490 -62.49 17.56 -0.47
CA SER A 490 -62.68 17.86 0.95
C SER A 490 -61.44 18.29 1.73
N ARG A 491 -60.22 18.15 1.18
CA ARG A 491 -58.97 18.42 1.89
C ARG A 491 -57.77 18.48 0.95
N ASN A 492 -56.73 19.20 1.38
CA ASN A 492 -55.41 19.15 0.76
C ASN A 492 -54.70 17.87 1.18
N GLU A 493 -53.96 17.28 0.25
CA GLU A 493 -53.18 16.06 0.43
C GLU A 493 -51.77 16.26 -0.12
N THR A 494 -50.81 15.50 0.38
CA THR A 494 -49.45 15.47 -0.13
C THR A 494 -49.01 14.05 -0.45
N THR A 495 -48.30 13.90 -1.56
CA THR A 495 -47.68 12.63 -1.96
C THR A 495 -46.17 12.84 -2.04
N ILE A 496 -45.41 11.94 -1.42
CA ILE A 496 -43.96 11.93 -1.38
C ILE A 496 -43.46 10.74 -2.20
N THR A 497 -42.52 11.01 -3.09
CA THR A 497 -41.94 10.03 -4.02
C THR A 497 -40.43 10.03 -3.87
N ASN A 498 -39.83 8.84 -3.87
CA ASN A 498 -38.40 8.66 -3.94
C ASN A 498 -37.91 9.06 -5.34
N ALA A 499 -37.02 10.03 -5.39
CA ALA A 499 -36.53 10.59 -6.65
C ALA A 499 -35.60 9.63 -7.42
N VAL A 500 -34.92 8.73 -6.71
CA VAL A 500 -33.99 7.75 -7.29
C VAL A 500 -34.75 6.57 -7.89
N THR A 501 -35.65 5.97 -7.11
CA THR A 501 -36.38 4.76 -7.53
C THR A 501 -37.68 5.07 -8.29
N GLY A 502 -38.20 6.31 -8.18
CA GLY A 502 -39.51 6.70 -8.69
C GLY A 502 -40.68 6.15 -7.86
N GLN A 503 -40.41 5.45 -6.75
CA GLN A 503 -41.45 4.84 -5.92
C GLN A 503 -42.15 5.88 -5.04
N THR A 504 -43.48 5.90 -5.04
CA THR A 504 -44.24 6.64 -4.04
C THR A 504 -44.07 6.00 -2.66
N VAL A 505 -43.43 6.73 -1.73
CA VAL A 505 -43.19 6.27 -0.36
C VAL A 505 -44.34 6.65 0.57
N CYS A 506 -45.04 7.75 0.27
CA CYS A 506 -46.23 8.17 1.00
C CYS A 506 -47.26 8.75 0.06
N ASP A 507 -48.46 8.17 0.04
CA ASP A 507 -49.52 8.55 -0.89
C ASP A 507 -50.69 9.24 -0.15
N GLY A 508 -51.12 10.40 -0.66
CA GLY A 508 -52.34 11.09 -0.24
C GLY A 508 -52.39 11.45 1.26
N LYS A 509 -51.25 11.80 1.87
CA LYS A 509 -51.16 12.13 3.30
C LYS A 509 -51.83 13.47 3.61
N THR A 510 -52.41 13.56 4.80
CA THR A 510 -53.10 14.76 5.31
C THR A 510 -52.43 15.31 6.56
N VAL A 511 -52.86 16.49 6.99
CA VAL A 511 -52.33 17.14 8.20
C VAL A 511 -52.49 16.24 9.43
N ASN A 512 -51.41 16.12 10.20
CA ASN A 512 -51.15 15.20 11.33
C ASN A 512 -50.86 13.74 10.96
N ASP A 513 -50.89 13.37 9.68
CA ASP A 513 -50.41 12.05 9.29
C ASP A 513 -48.90 11.94 9.44
N LYS A 514 -48.44 10.72 9.68
CA LYS A 514 -47.03 10.35 9.57
C LYS A 514 -46.75 9.68 8.23
N CYS A 515 -45.56 9.97 7.72
CA CYS A 515 -44.96 9.35 6.56
C CYS A 515 -43.70 8.62 7.04
N ASP A 516 -43.77 7.30 7.12
CA ASP A 516 -42.68 6.45 7.62
C ASP A 516 -42.18 5.56 6.47
N PHE A 517 -40.88 5.56 6.21
CA PHE A 517 -40.20 4.74 5.20
C PHE A 517 -38.73 4.60 5.58
N GLY A 518 -38.18 3.39 5.51
CA GLY A 518 -36.92 3.10 6.21
C GLY A 518 -37.06 3.42 7.71
N ASP A 519 -36.03 4.06 8.25
CA ASP A 519 -35.93 4.69 9.57
C ASP A 519 -36.32 6.18 9.56
N ILE A 520 -36.68 6.73 8.40
CA ILE A 520 -37.25 8.07 8.29
C ILE A 520 -38.71 8.08 8.78
N SER A 521 -39.01 9.05 9.65
CA SER A 521 -40.38 9.41 10.04
C SER A 521 -40.59 10.91 9.86
N LEU A 522 -41.55 11.30 9.02
CA LEU A 522 -41.93 12.69 8.78
C LEU A 522 -43.37 12.92 9.25
N THR A 523 -43.60 13.96 10.07
CA THR A 523 -44.94 14.39 10.46
C THR A 523 -45.40 15.53 9.55
N ILE A 524 -46.59 15.40 8.94
CA ILE A 524 -47.17 16.45 8.09
C ILE A 524 -47.88 17.49 8.97
N ASN A 525 -47.31 18.68 9.12
CA ASN A 525 -47.87 19.71 10.00
C ASN A 525 -48.92 20.57 9.31
N GLU A 526 -48.71 20.82 8.01
CA GLU A 526 -49.54 21.74 7.25
C GLU A 526 -49.43 21.40 5.76
N ILE A 527 -50.55 21.50 5.06
CA ILE A 527 -50.62 21.38 3.60
C ILE A 527 -51.43 22.56 3.09
N TYR A 528 -50.76 23.47 2.41
CA TYR A 528 -51.35 24.70 1.89
C TYR A 528 -51.53 24.60 0.39
N LYS A 529 -52.74 24.93 -0.06
CA LYS A 529 -53.10 25.10 -1.47
C LYS A 529 -54.15 26.18 -1.54
N SER A 530 -53.74 27.37 -1.97
CA SER A 530 -54.67 28.50 -2.12
C SER A 530 -54.12 29.51 -3.12
N GLY A 531 -54.99 29.91 -4.06
CA GLY A 531 -54.56 30.70 -5.21
C GLY A 531 -53.64 29.87 -6.09
N ASN A 532 -52.41 30.36 -6.31
CA ASN A 532 -51.40 29.70 -7.12
C ASN A 532 -50.23 29.16 -6.28
N ASP A 533 -50.29 29.26 -4.95
CA ASP A 533 -49.23 28.82 -4.05
C ASP A 533 -49.59 27.47 -3.41
N GLU A 534 -48.63 26.55 -3.43
CA GLU A 534 -48.79 25.17 -3.00
C GLU A 534 -47.54 24.73 -2.21
N TRP A 535 -47.71 24.34 -0.95
CA TRP A 535 -46.59 23.92 -0.11
C TRP A 535 -47.01 23.00 1.04
N VAL A 536 -46.05 22.28 1.59
CA VAL A 536 -46.22 21.36 2.71
C VAL A 536 -45.11 21.56 3.74
N ASN A 537 -45.45 21.50 5.02
CA ASN A 537 -44.50 21.55 6.13
C ASN A 537 -44.32 20.17 6.76
N PHE A 538 -43.08 19.72 6.88
CA PHE A 538 -42.67 18.49 7.53
C PHE A 538 -41.99 18.80 8.87
N THR A 539 -42.20 17.95 9.88
CA THR A 539 -41.31 17.84 11.04
C THR A 539 -40.61 16.49 11.00
N ALA A 540 -39.28 16.51 11.11
CA ALA A 540 -38.43 15.35 11.23
C ALA A 540 -38.71 14.58 12.53
N GLY A 541 -38.69 13.26 12.44
CA GLY A 541 -38.66 12.35 13.57
C GLY A 541 -37.34 12.40 14.34
N SER A 542 -37.17 11.48 15.28
CA SER A 542 -35.90 11.34 16.00
C SER A 542 -34.77 10.99 15.04
N ASN A 543 -33.62 11.64 15.20
CA ASN A 543 -32.41 11.42 14.40
C ASN A 543 -32.55 11.71 12.90
N VAL A 544 -33.65 12.35 12.47
CA VAL A 544 -33.86 12.74 11.07
C VAL A 544 -33.47 14.20 10.87
N ASN A 545 -32.80 14.51 9.78
CA ASN A 545 -32.42 15.87 9.37
C ASN A 545 -32.63 16.10 7.86
N PHE A 546 -32.50 17.36 7.43
CA PHE A 546 -32.77 17.80 6.04
C PHE A 546 -31.60 18.54 5.37
N ASN A 547 -30.41 18.48 5.96
CA ASN A 547 -29.23 19.22 5.49
C ASN A 547 -27.98 18.35 5.41
N THR A 548 -28.11 17.03 5.51
CA THR A 548 -27.00 16.11 5.30
C THR A 548 -27.45 14.95 4.43
N ILE A 549 -26.50 14.35 3.70
CA ILE A 549 -26.67 13.09 2.98
C ILE A 549 -25.49 12.19 3.34
N PHE A 550 -25.74 10.91 3.55
CA PHE A 550 -24.71 9.89 3.73
C PHE A 550 -24.57 9.09 2.46
N THR A 551 -23.34 8.79 2.06
CA THR A 551 -23.09 7.73 1.08
C THR A 551 -23.52 6.39 1.66
N LYS A 552 -23.62 5.35 0.82
CA LYS A 552 -23.91 4.00 1.28
C LYS A 552 -22.81 3.47 2.22
N GLY A 553 -21.56 3.86 2.01
CA GLY A 553 -20.42 3.53 2.90
C GLY A 553 -20.44 4.29 4.24
N GLY A 554 -20.95 5.52 4.26
CA GLY A 554 -21.08 6.28 5.51
C GLY A 554 -20.37 7.64 5.53
N LEU A 555 -19.84 8.10 4.40
CA LEU A 555 -19.33 9.46 4.26
C LEU A 555 -20.49 10.45 4.43
N LYS A 556 -20.38 11.35 5.40
CA LYS A 556 -21.38 12.39 5.65
C LYS A 556 -21.07 13.64 4.85
N ILE A 557 -22.06 14.16 4.12
CA ILE A 557 -21.95 15.37 3.30
C ILE A 557 -22.95 16.41 3.80
N TYR A 558 -22.52 17.66 4.01
CA TYR A 558 -23.39 18.76 4.45
C TYR A 558 -23.94 19.54 3.26
N LEU A 559 -25.24 19.41 3.01
CA LEU A 559 -25.91 20.02 1.86
C LEU A 559 -26.22 21.50 2.08
N PRO A 560 -26.19 22.32 1.02
CA PRO A 560 -26.53 23.74 1.09
C PRO A 560 -27.98 23.93 1.54
N TYR A 561 -28.19 24.83 2.50
CA TYR A 561 -29.50 25.35 2.86
C TYR A 561 -29.42 26.85 3.13
N ASN A 562 -30.39 27.60 2.59
CA ASN A 562 -30.36 29.05 2.69
C ASN A 562 -30.76 29.53 4.09
N LEU A 563 -29.89 30.31 4.74
CA LEU A 563 -30.13 30.94 6.03
C LEU A 563 -30.03 32.46 5.90
N THR A 564 -31.16 33.17 6.03
CA THR A 564 -31.26 34.61 5.78
C THR A 564 -30.90 35.51 6.97
N ASN A 565 -30.31 34.96 8.04
CA ASN A 565 -30.00 35.68 9.29
C ASN A 565 -28.49 36.01 9.40
N GLU A 566 -28.12 37.03 10.20
CA GLU A 566 -26.73 37.35 10.58
C GLU A 566 -26.04 36.28 11.47
N GLY A 567 -26.58 35.07 11.53
CA GLY A 567 -26.12 33.99 12.42
C GLY A 567 -25.28 32.91 11.76
N VAL A 568 -24.98 33.02 10.46
CA VAL A 568 -24.07 32.07 9.78
C VAL A 568 -22.65 32.27 10.31
N THR A 569 -22.05 31.19 10.81
CA THR A 569 -20.66 31.13 11.29
C THR A 569 -19.90 30.06 10.53
N GLU A 570 -18.56 30.08 10.58
CA GLU A 570 -17.68 29.06 9.96
C GLU A 570 -17.98 27.63 10.42
N THR A 571 -18.63 27.47 11.58
CA THR A 571 -18.99 26.17 12.15
C THR A 571 -20.38 25.68 11.72
N THR A 572 -21.14 26.50 11.00
CA THR A 572 -22.52 26.17 10.58
C THR A 572 -22.50 25.47 9.21
N LYS A 573 -21.93 24.26 9.17
CA LYS A 573 -21.77 23.47 7.94
C LYS A 573 -23.11 23.33 7.19
N GLY A 574 -23.08 23.54 5.87
CA GLY A 574 -24.27 23.50 5.00
C GLY A 574 -25.02 24.83 4.87
N ALA A 575 -24.87 25.80 5.78
CA ALA A 575 -25.60 27.06 5.66
C ALA A 575 -25.03 27.94 4.55
N ILE A 576 -25.88 28.60 3.77
CA ILE A 576 -25.48 29.64 2.81
C ILE A 576 -26.36 30.87 2.98
N ASN A 577 -25.78 32.08 2.90
CA ASN A 577 -26.56 33.31 2.93
C ASN A 577 -26.70 33.93 1.53
N LEU A 578 -27.84 33.72 0.89
CA LEU A 578 -28.14 34.24 -0.44
C LEU A 578 -28.59 35.72 -0.47
N SER A 579 -28.66 36.40 0.69
CA SER A 579 -29.18 37.78 0.79
C SER A 579 -28.14 38.89 0.57
N GLY A 580 -26.88 38.52 0.28
CA GLY A 580 -25.88 39.44 -0.29
C GLY A 580 -25.02 40.25 0.70
N LEU A 581 -24.98 39.87 1.97
CA LEU A 581 -23.94 40.36 2.89
C LEU A 581 -22.94 39.21 3.11
N ALA A 582 -21.68 39.41 2.71
CA ALA A 582 -20.61 38.46 3.04
C ALA A 582 -20.38 38.50 4.56
N ILE A 583 -20.90 37.50 5.27
CA ILE A 583 -20.76 37.42 6.74
C ILE A 583 -19.61 36.48 7.11
N THR A 584 -19.29 35.50 6.27
CA THR A 584 -18.26 34.46 6.52
C THR A 584 -17.84 33.79 5.21
N ALA A 585 -16.55 33.49 5.03
CA ALA A 585 -16.01 32.81 3.85
C ALA A 585 -16.62 31.40 3.69
N GLY A 586 -16.86 30.96 2.45
CA GLY A 586 -17.47 29.66 2.18
C GLY A 586 -18.95 29.50 2.55
N HIS A 587 -19.62 30.59 2.92
CA HIS A 587 -21.04 30.60 3.25
C HIS A 587 -21.78 31.75 2.55
N GLY A 588 -21.15 32.35 1.54
CA GLY A 588 -21.61 33.55 0.87
C GLY A 588 -22.21 33.28 -0.50
N VAL A 589 -22.51 34.36 -1.22
CA VAL A 589 -22.95 34.29 -2.62
C VAL A 589 -21.80 34.19 -3.61
N GLN A 590 -20.56 34.35 -3.16
CA GLN A 590 -19.36 34.31 -4.01
C GLN A 590 -18.75 32.91 -3.95
N ASP A 591 -18.51 32.42 -2.73
CA ASP A 591 -17.91 31.11 -2.48
C ASP A 591 -18.75 30.29 -1.51
N TYR A 592 -18.74 28.97 -1.72
CA TYR A 592 -19.40 28.01 -0.83
C TYR A 592 -18.46 26.85 -0.51
N TYR A 593 -18.33 26.52 0.77
CA TYR A 593 -17.61 25.35 1.26
C TYR A 593 -18.58 24.20 1.45
N LEU A 594 -18.41 23.17 0.63
CA LEU A 594 -19.11 21.90 0.80
C LEU A 594 -18.30 21.02 1.74
N PHE A 595 -18.87 20.68 2.89
CA PHE A 595 -18.18 19.97 3.96
C PHE A 595 -18.50 18.47 4.01
N TRP A 596 -17.54 17.71 4.51
CA TRP A 596 -17.62 16.25 4.66
C TRP A 596 -17.04 15.81 6.00
N ASP A 597 -17.56 14.72 6.54
CA ASP A 597 -17.02 14.05 7.72
C ASP A 597 -16.94 12.54 7.44
N GLU A 598 -15.75 11.95 7.59
CA GLU A 598 -15.49 10.52 7.47
C GLU A 598 -15.91 9.76 8.75
N GLU A 599 -16.11 8.45 8.63
CA GLU A 599 -16.15 7.59 9.81
C GLU A 599 -14.76 7.38 10.43
N ASP A 600 -14.71 6.84 11.65
CA ASP A 600 -13.45 6.38 12.26
C ASP A 600 -13.20 4.89 11.95
N LYS A 601 -12.04 4.37 12.34
CA LYS A 601 -11.70 2.94 12.19
C LYS A 601 -12.61 1.94 12.91
N ASP A 602 -13.52 2.42 13.76
CA ASP A 602 -14.53 1.61 14.46
C ASP A 602 -15.92 1.76 13.79
N ASP A 603 -15.97 2.29 12.57
CA ASP A 603 -17.15 2.54 11.72
C ASP A 603 -18.16 3.52 12.33
N ASN A 604 -17.72 4.36 13.28
CA ASN A 604 -18.57 5.38 13.85
C ASN A 604 -18.71 6.55 12.86
N LYS A 605 -19.92 6.74 12.36
CA LYS A 605 -20.28 7.73 11.36
C LYS A 605 -19.92 9.14 11.82
N ALA A 606 -19.25 9.89 10.94
CA ALA A 606 -18.80 11.27 11.18
C ALA A 606 -17.99 11.45 12.48
N SER A 607 -17.10 10.49 12.78
CA SER A 607 -16.27 10.48 14.00
C SER A 607 -14.76 10.42 13.73
N GLY A 608 -14.34 10.15 12.49
CA GLY A 608 -12.93 10.10 12.09
C GLY A 608 -12.40 11.47 11.67
N PHE A 609 -11.98 11.61 10.42
CA PHE A 609 -11.51 12.88 9.89
C PHE A 609 -12.68 13.82 9.56
N LEU A 610 -12.69 15.00 10.20
CA LEU A 610 -13.83 15.91 10.17
C LEU A 610 -13.49 17.22 9.46
N GLY A 611 -14.46 17.72 8.70
CA GLY A 611 -14.41 19.09 8.18
C GLY A 611 -13.55 19.27 6.94
N VAL A 612 -13.31 18.21 6.18
CA VAL A 612 -12.85 18.33 4.80
C VAL A 612 -13.78 19.28 4.06
N ASN A 613 -13.25 20.11 3.17
CA ASN A 613 -14.08 20.98 2.36
C ASN A 613 -13.63 21.06 0.91
N LEU A 614 -14.61 21.33 0.04
CA LEU A 614 -14.40 21.79 -1.33
C LEU A 614 -14.95 23.19 -1.48
N THR A 615 -14.25 24.04 -2.23
CA THR A 615 -14.77 25.35 -2.60
C THR A 615 -15.48 25.28 -3.94
N ILE A 616 -16.75 25.67 -3.94
CA ILE A 616 -17.53 25.94 -5.15
C ILE A 616 -17.51 27.46 -5.37
N ASP A 617 -17.11 27.89 -6.57
CA ASP A 617 -16.98 29.30 -6.97
C ASP A 617 -17.13 29.43 -8.50
N ASP A 618 -17.24 30.65 -9.01
CA ASP A 618 -17.23 30.95 -10.44
C ASP A 618 -15.82 31.10 -11.03
N ASN A 619 -15.62 30.66 -12.27
CA ASN A 619 -14.39 30.89 -13.03
C ASN A 619 -14.34 32.34 -13.60
N SER A 620 -13.30 32.67 -14.36
CA SER A 620 -13.18 34.01 -14.98
C SER A 620 -14.31 34.36 -15.94
N ASP A 621 -14.99 33.36 -16.49
CA ASP A 621 -16.09 33.48 -17.45
C ASP A 621 -17.47 33.41 -16.78
N LYS A 622 -17.52 33.41 -15.44
CA LYS A 622 -18.74 33.37 -14.62
C LYS A 622 -19.45 32.02 -14.61
N GLU A 623 -18.70 30.96 -14.89
CA GLU A 623 -19.20 29.58 -14.90
C GLU A 623 -18.83 28.87 -13.59
N LEU A 624 -19.77 28.13 -12.99
CA LEU A 624 -19.57 27.48 -11.69
C LEU A 624 -18.66 26.26 -11.79
N GLN A 625 -17.74 26.10 -10.84
CA GLN A 625 -16.81 24.97 -10.81
C GLN A 625 -16.39 24.63 -9.38
N VAL A 626 -15.66 23.52 -9.24
CA VAL A 626 -14.91 23.20 -8.01
C VAL A 626 -13.55 23.88 -8.07
N SER A 627 -13.39 25.02 -7.41
CA SER A 627 -12.20 25.85 -7.53
C SER A 627 -11.04 25.41 -6.63
N GLN A 628 -11.34 24.75 -5.52
CA GLN A 628 -10.35 24.35 -4.50
C GLN A 628 -10.76 23.09 -3.76
N ILE A 629 -9.75 22.36 -3.29
CA ILE A 629 -9.87 21.28 -2.31
C ILE A 629 -9.15 21.74 -1.04
N GLU A 630 -9.77 21.59 0.12
CA GLU A 630 -9.18 21.95 1.43
C GLU A 630 -8.58 23.36 1.48
N LEU A 631 -9.30 24.33 0.91
CA LEU A 631 -8.92 25.76 0.85
C LEU A 631 -7.57 26.06 0.17
N ALA A 632 -7.06 25.13 -0.63
CA ALA A 632 -5.85 25.33 -1.42
C ALA A 632 -6.14 25.20 -2.92
N GLY A 633 -5.28 25.80 -3.75
CA GLY A 633 -5.45 25.87 -5.21
C GLY A 633 -5.47 24.50 -5.90
N SER A 634 -5.40 24.48 -7.24
CA SER A 634 -5.54 23.27 -8.08
C SER A 634 -4.85 22.03 -7.47
N GLY A 635 -5.65 21.11 -6.93
CA GLY A 635 -5.23 19.88 -6.23
C GLY A 635 -5.37 19.84 -4.70
N GLY A 636 -5.53 20.97 -4.02
CA GLY A 636 -5.57 21.06 -2.56
C GLY A 636 -4.19 21.07 -1.89
N GLY A 637 -4.16 21.17 -0.55
CA GLY A 637 -2.90 21.40 0.20
C GLY A 637 -1.91 20.25 0.08
N ASN A 638 -2.43 19.05 -0.22
CA ASN A 638 -1.70 17.81 -0.43
C ASN A 638 -1.83 17.28 -1.87
N GLY A 639 -2.33 18.09 -2.80
CA GLY A 639 -2.57 17.68 -4.19
C GLY A 639 -1.29 17.45 -4.98
N LEU A 640 -1.18 16.28 -5.60
CA LEU A 640 -0.07 15.88 -6.44
C LEU A 640 -0.57 15.64 -7.87
N GLU A 641 0.01 16.34 -8.84
CA GLU A 641 -0.34 16.16 -10.25
C GLU A 641 0.06 14.75 -10.72
N VAL A 642 -0.90 14.05 -11.35
CA VAL A 642 -0.76 12.68 -11.90
C VAL A 642 -0.51 12.78 -13.40
N GLY A 643 0.54 12.16 -13.91
CA GLY A 643 0.90 12.21 -15.32
C GLY A 643 1.41 13.57 -15.79
N ASP A 644 1.97 13.60 -17.00
CA ASP A 644 2.47 14.84 -17.60
C ASP A 644 1.37 15.55 -18.39
N SER A 645 1.08 16.80 -18.05
CA SER A 645 0.08 17.63 -18.74
C SER A 645 -1.37 17.13 -18.64
N SER A 646 -1.68 16.31 -17.63
CA SER A 646 -3.04 15.85 -17.34
C SER A 646 -3.92 16.96 -16.78
N ASN A 647 -3.31 17.94 -16.09
CA ASN A 647 -3.97 18.87 -15.17
C ASN A 647 -4.97 18.14 -14.24
N THR A 648 -4.60 16.95 -13.78
CA THR A 648 -5.35 16.15 -12.82
C THR A 648 -4.51 16.02 -11.57
N PHE A 649 -5.08 16.36 -10.42
CA PHE A 649 -4.39 16.34 -9.13
C PHE A 649 -5.05 15.32 -8.22
N GLU A 650 -4.23 14.45 -7.65
CA GLU A 650 -4.63 13.44 -6.68
C GLU A 650 -4.27 13.90 -5.27
N ALA A 651 -5.17 13.69 -4.32
CA ALA A 651 -4.89 13.84 -2.90
C ALA A 651 -5.58 12.74 -2.10
N TYR A 652 -5.09 12.48 -0.90
CA TYR A 652 -5.72 11.62 0.09
C TYR A 652 -5.99 12.40 1.37
N SER A 653 -7.15 12.15 2.00
CA SER A 653 -7.35 12.52 3.40
C SER A 653 -6.32 11.79 4.26
N ILE A 654 -5.65 12.50 5.16
CA ILE A 654 -4.72 11.86 6.12
C ILE A 654 -5.56 11.34 7.28
N SER A 655 -6.04 10.11 7.15
CA SER A 655 -6.97 9.45 8.08
C SER A 655 -6.92 7.93 7.96
N ASP A 656 -7.59 7.25 8.88
CA ASP A 656 -7.76 5.78 8.88
C ASP A 656 -8.48 5.29 7.60
N ILE A 657 -9.35 6.12 7.03
CA ILE A 657 -10.15 5.80 5.84
C ILE A 657 -9.44 6.19 4.54
N ALA A 658 -8.60 7.23 4.57
CA ALA A 658 -7.84 7.72 3.43
C ALA A 658 -8.70 7.93 2.16
N THR A 659 -9.76 8.74 2.26
CA THR A 659 -10.57 9.13 1.09
C THR A 659 -9.70 9.78 0.02
N ARG A 660 -9.82 9.31 -1.22
CA ARG A 660 -9.05 9.80 -2.37
C ARG A 660 -9.85 10.83 -3.15
N TRP A 661 -9.17 11.88 -3.59
CA TRP A 661 -9.74 13.01 -4.33
C TRP A 661 -8.99 13.18 -5.64
N LEU A 662 -9.72 13.24 -6.76
CA LEU A 662 -9.18 13.59 -8.08
C LEU A 662 -9.79 14.90 -8.55
N HIS A 663 -8.97 15.97 -8.58
CA HIS A 663 -9.36 17.29 -9.08
C HIS A 663 -8.93 17.43 -10.54
N TYR A 664 -9.90 17.61 -11.44
CA TYR A 664 -9.65 17.76 -12.86
C TYR A 664 -9.73 19.23 -13.24
N THR A 665 -8.63 19.77 -13.73
CA THR A 665 -8.49 21.18 -14.13
C THR A 665 -8.02 21.35 -15.58
N ASN A 666 -8.35 20.37 -16.43
CA ASN A 666 -7.97 20.31 -17.85
C ASN A 666 -9.02 20.92 -18.80
N GLY A 667 -10.20 21.28 -18.29
CA GLY A 667 -11.31 21.85 -19.04
C GLY A 667 -11.55 23.34 -18.78
N ASP A 668 -12.70 23.84 -19.23
CA ASP A 668 -13.15 25.21 -18.99
C ASP A 668 -13.72 25.38 -17.56
N GLN A 669 -14.27 24.31 -16.99
CA GLN A 669 -14.79 24.23 -15.63
C GLN A 669 -14.17 23.03 -14.91
N ASP A 670 -13.64 23.26 -13.71
CA ASP A 670 -13.04 22.23 -12.87
C ASP A 670 -14.12 21.36 -12.17
N TYR A 671 -13.84 20.05 -12.05
CA TYR A 671 -14.71 19.08 -11.36
C TYR A 671 -13.89 18.13 -10.47
N VAL A 672 -14.56 17.44 -9.55
CA VAL A 672 -13.89 16.47 -8.66
C VAL A 672 -14.58 15.11 -8.69
N GLU A 673 -13.77 14.06 -8.61
CA GLU A 673 -14.20 12.73 -8.23
C GLU A 673 -13.61 12.38 -6.86
N ILE A 674 -14.42 11.73 -6.03
CA ILE A 674 -14.07 11.35 -4.67
C ILE A 674 -14.29 9.84 -4.58
N TYR A 675 -13.26 9.11 -4.19
CA TYR A 675 -13.30 7.67 -4.02
C TYR A 675 -13.20 7.37 -2.52
N TYR A 676 -14.34 7.00 -1.94
CA TYR A 676 -14.52 6.76 -0.51
C TYR A 676 -14.48 5.25 -0.25
N PRO A 677 -13.51 4.72 0.50
CA PRO A 677 -13.52 3.33 0.92
C PRO A 677 -14.74 3.05 1.79
N ALA A 678 -15.59 2.13 1.34
CA ALA A 678 -16.86 1.80 1.97
C ALA A 678 -16.91 0.36 2.50
N GLY A 679 -16.04 -0.51 1.96
CA GLY A 679 -15.94 -1.90 2.36
C GLY A 679 -17.21 -2.73 2.16
N ASN A 680 -17.11 -4.02 2.44
CA ASN A 680 -18.28 -4.86 2.69
C ASN A 680 -18.47 -4.98 4.20
N ASP A 681 -19.69 -4.81 4.70
CA ASP A 681 -20.05 -4.88 6.13
C ASP A 681 -19.45 -3.79 7.05
N GLY A 682 -18.95 -2.69 6.49
CA GLY A 682 -18.48 -1.51 7.25
C GLY A 682 -16.97 -1.35 7.31
N ASP A 683 -16.17 -2.31 6.82
CA ASP A 683 -14.70 -2.23 6.86
C ASP A 683 -14.14 -1.20 5.86
N SER A 684 -14.10 0.07 6.27
CA SER A 684 -13.65 1.21 5.48
C SER A 684 -12.17 1.57 5.71
N GLU A 685 -11.48 0.85 6.60
CA GLU A 685 -10.11 1.15 7.01
C GLU A 685 -9.11 0.90 5.85
N SER A 686 -8.27 1.89 5.56
CA SER A 686 -7.19 1.81 4.57
C SER A 686 -5.83 1.79 5.26
N TYR A 687 -4.97 0.85 4.88
CA TYR A 687 -3.70 0.60 5.58
C TYR A 687 -2.63 0.02 4.67
N THR A 688 -1.39 0.00 5.15
CA THR A 688 -0.31 -0.82 4.56
C THR A 688 0.21 -1.82 5.57
N GLU A 689 0.91 -2.84 5.08
CA GLU A 689 1.69 -3.74 5.91
C GLU A 689 3.16 -3.43 5.71
N LEU A 690 3.81 -2.96 6.76
CA LEU A 690 5.26 -2.73 6.81
C LEU A 690 5.89 -3.85 7.63
N PHE A 691 6.99 -4.41 7.14
CA PHE A 691 7.70 -5.49 7.81
C PHE A 691 9.13 -5.07 8.15
N LEU A 692 9.61 -5.50 9.31
CA LEU A 692 11.04 -5.56 9.61
C LEU A 692 11.45 -7.03 9.57
N SER A 693 12.52 -7.33 8.84
CA SER A 693 12.93 -8.71 8.60
C SER A 693 14.43 -8.85 8.50
N SER A 694 14.92 -10.09 8.61
CA SER A 694 16.30 -10.41 8.25
C SER A 694 16.53 -10.15 6.75
N SER A 695 17.74 -9.72 6.35
CA SER A 695 18.03 -9.37 4.94
C SER A 695 17.75 -10.50 3.93
N ASP A 696 17.90 -11.77 4.35
CA ASP A 696 17.67 -12.95 3.50
C ASP A 696 16.17 -13.29 3.35
N THR A 697 15.29 -12.58 4.07
CA THR A 697 13.84 -12.77 4.00
C THR A 697 13.31 -12.29 2.67
N THR A 698 12.54 -13.13 2.01
CA THR A 698 11.82 -12.74 0.80
C THR A 698 10.33 -12.73 1.10
N PHE A 699 9.70 -11.57 0.93
CA PHE A 699 8.26 -11.46 1.02
C PHE A 699 7.67 -11.75 -0.35
N THR A 700 6.76 -12.70 -0.39
CA THR A 700 5.85 -12.84 -1.52
C THR A 700 4.55 -12.17 -1.10
N SER A 701 4.17 -11.10 -1.79
CA SER A 701 2.88 -10.44 -1.59
C SER A 701 1.77 -11.50 -1.62
N SER A 702 0.86 -11.42 -0.66
CA SER A 702 -0.10 -12.47 -0.33
C SER A 702 -1.32 -12.55 -1.23
N SER A 703 -1.39 -11.77 -2.30
CA SER A 703 -2.27 -12.02 -3.43
C SER A 703 -1.68 -13.08 -4.37
N ASN A 704 -1.08 -14.14 -3.80
CA ASN A 704 -0.62 -15.27 -4.57
C ASN A 704 -1.81 -16.22 -4.80
N LEU A 705 -1.97 -16.66 -6.05
CA LEU A 705 -2.99 -17.62 -6.45
C LEU A 705 -2.84 -18.98 -5.71
N GLY A 706 -1.74 -19.15 -4.97
CA GLY A 706 -1.21 -20.41 -4.47
C GLY A 706 -0.44 -21.14 -5.56
N ASP A 707 -0.09 -22.40 -5.32
CA ASP A 707 0.39 -23.29 -6.39
C ASP A 707 -0.76 -23.55 -7.37
N VAL A 708 -0.79 -22.76 -8.45
CA VAL A 708 -1.78 -22.86 -9.53
C VAL A 708 -1.21 -23.34 -10.84
N ILE A 709 0.11 -23.36 -11.02
CA ILE A 709 0.72 -23.91 -12.24
C ILE A 709 0.91 -25.41 -12.08
N PHE A 710 0.32 -26.17 -12.99
CA PHE A 710 0.45 -27.62 -13.07
C PHE A 710 0.86 -28.03 -14.48
N THR A 711 1.59 -29.13 -14.59
CA THR A 711 1.73 -29.82 -15.87
C THR A 711 0.49 -30.65 -16.17
N ASP A 712 0.25 -30.97 -17.43
CA ASP A 712 -0.81 -31.88 -17.87
C ASP A 712 -0.72 -33.27 -17.21
N SER A 713 0.48 -33.68 -16.80
CA SER A 713 0.71 -34.90 -16.02
C SER A 713 0.25 -34.84 -14.55
N GLU A 714 -0.04 -33.64 -14.04
CA GLU A 714 -0.47 -33.38 -12.66
C GLU A 714 -1.96 -33.03 -12.57
N ILE A 715 -2.73 -33.29 -13.63
CA ILE A 715 -4.15 -32.93 -13.73
C ILE A 715 -5.00 -33.50 -12.58
N ASP A 716 -4.64 -34.66 -12.03
CA ASP A 716 -5.33 -35.25 -10.87
C ASP A 716 -5.30 -34.33 -9.64
N SER A 717 -4.25 -33.52 -9.47
CA SER A 717 -4.10 -32.54 -8.39
C SER A 717 -4.79 -31.20 -8.66
N ALA A 718 -5.12 -30.91 -9.94
CA ALA A 718 -5.69 -29.64 -10.38
C ALA A 718 -7.21 -29.71 -10.64
N SER A 719 -7.73 -30.89 -10.98
CA SER A 719 -9.09 -31.12 -11.51
C SER A 719 -10.26 -30.72 -10.61
N THR A 720 -10.03 -30.41 -9.33
CA THR A 720 -11.06 -29.94 -8.39
C THR A 720 -11.34 -28.42 -8.49
N ARG A 721 -10.53 -27.67 -9.25
CA ARG A 721 -10.61 -26.21 -9.43
C ARG A 721 -11.15 -25.85 -10.82
N ASN A 722 -11.39 -24.57 -11.09
CA ASN A 722 -11.57 -24.11 -12.48
C ASN A 722 -10.23 -24.19 -13.21
N LEU A 723 -10.23 -24.63 -14.46
CA LEU A 723 -8.99 -24.87 -15.22
C LEU A 723 -8.79 -23.83 -16.31
N ILE A 724 -7.56 -23.34 -16.46
CA ILE A 724 -7.10 -22.68 -17.68
C ILE A 724 -6.04 -23.58 -18.31
N VAL A 725 -6.36 -24.18 -19.45
CA VAL A 725 -5.49 -25.13 -20.13
C VAL A 725 -4.74 -24.41 -21.24
N VAL A 726 -3.42 -24.28 -21.10
CA VAL A 726 -2.58 -23.49 -22.00
C VAL A 726 -1.76 -24.39 -22.91
N GLY A 727 -1.75 -24.06 -24.20
CA GLY A 727 -0.96 -24.74 -25.22
C GLY A 727 -1.76 -25.73 -26.06
N GLY A 728 -1.19 -26.06 -27.23
CA GLY A 728 -1.86 -26.92 -28.21
C GLY A 728 -1.99 -28.38 -27.75
N SER A 729 -3.06 -29.05 -28.22
CA SER A 729 -3.36 -30.47 -27.97
C SER A 729 -2.32 -31.47 -28.49
N CYS A 730 -1.25 -31.00 -29.11
CA CYS A 730 -0.14 -31.82 -29.57
C CYS A 730 0.85 -32.17 -28.45
N VAL A 731 1.00 -31.27 -27.49
CA VAL A 731 1.99 -31.35 -26.40
C VAL A 731 1.35 -31.25 -25.01
N ASN A 732 0.06 -30.93 -24.95
CA ASN A 732 -0.76 -30.90 -23.75
C ASN A 732 -1.88 -31.96 -23.88
N SER A 733 -1.82 -33.01 -23.08
CA SER A 733 -2.78 -34.12 -23.10
C SER A 733 -4.17 -33.71 -22.58
N VAL A 734 -4.24 -32.77 -21.64
CA VAL A 734 -5.49 -32.18 -21.12
C VAL A 734 -6.19 -31.37 -22.22
N ALA A 735 -5.44 -30.63 -23.04
CA ALA A 735 -5.98 -29.93 -24.21
C ALA A 735 -6.52 -30.90 -25.27
N ALA A 736 -5.87 -32.06 -25.48
CA ALA A 736 -6.38 -33.10 -26.38
C ALA A 736 -7.70 -33.71 -25.87
N ASP A 737 -7.80 -33.94 -24.56
CA ASP A 737 -9.00 -34.50 -23.93
C ASP A 737 -10.19 -33.53 -23.98
N LEU A 738 -9.96 -32.22 -23.76
CA LEU A 738 -10.98 -31.17 -23.95
C LEU A 738 -11.53 -31.14 -25.38
N LEU A 739 -10.70 -31.47 -26.37
CA LEU A 739 -11.11 -31.61 -27.77
C LEU A 739 -11.72 -33.00 -28.10
N GLY A 740 -11.91 -33.86 -27.09
CA GLY A 740 -12.51 -35.19 -27.22
C GLY A 740 -11.56 -36.26 -27.78
N SER A 741 -10.25 -36.11 -27.62
CA SER A 741 -9.24 -37.05 -28.12
C SER A 741 -8.30 -37.55 -27.03
N THR A 742 -8.17 -38.87 -26.92
CA THR A 742 -7.19 -39.51 -26.02
C THR A 742 -5.78 -39.63 -26.62
N ASN A 743 -5.57 -39.10 -27.84
CA ASN A 743 -4.26 -39.06 -28.51
C ASN A 743 -3.93 -37.61 -28.90
N PRO A 744 -2.64 -37.23 -28.97
CA PRO A 744 -2.24 -35.89 -29.39
C PRO A 744 -2.87 -35.48 -30.73
N VAL A 745 -3.49 -34.30 -30.75
CA VAL A 745 -4.12 -33.72 -31.95
C VAL A 745 -3.22 -32.57 -32.42
N CYS A 746 -2.60 -32.73 -33.59
CA CYS A 746 -1.59 -31.81 -34.12
C CYS A 746 -1.89 -31.42 -35.57
N GLY A 747 -1.43 -30.23 -35.98
CA GLY A 747 -1.43 -29.77 -37.38
C GLY A 747 -2.82 -29.84 -38.02
N SER A 748 -2.94 -30.51 -39.17
CA SER A 748 -4.21 -30.59 -39.90
C SER A 748 -5.35 -31.28 -39.14
N ALA A 749 -5.03 -32.15 -38.18
CA ALA A 749 -6.04 -32.77 -37.31
C ALA A 749 -6.59 -31.77 -36.29
N PHE A 750 -5.74 -30.87 -35.78
CA PHE A 750 -6.16 -29.75 -34.91
C PHE A 750 -7.02 -28.78 -35.70
N GLU A 751 -6.55 -28.33 -36.86
CA GLU A 751 -7.29 -27.42 -37.74
C GLU A 751 -8.67 -27.97 -38.14
N SER A 752 -8.76 -29.26 -38.45
CA SER A 752 -10.04 -29.89 -38.81
C SER A 752 -11.04 -29.94 -37.65
N LEU A 753 -10.54 -30.00 -36.41
CA LEU A 753 -11.35 -30.16 -35.20
C LEU A 753 -11.75 -28.82 -34.59
N THR A 754 -10.85 -27.85 -34.64
CA THR A 754 -11.02 -26.54 -33.99
C THR A 754 -11.41 -25.44 -34.97
N GLY A 755 -11.13 -25.60 -36.26
CA GLY A 755 -11.24 -24.54 -37.27
C GLY A 755 -10.08 -23.54 -37.23
N VAL A 756 -9.02 -23.82 -36.45
CA VAL A 756 -7.87 -22.94 -36.27
C VAL A 756 -6.68 -23.44 -37.08
N GLY A 757 -6.26 -22.67 -38.08
CA GLY A 757 -5.10 -22.95 -38.93
C GLY A 757 -3.87 -22.10 -38.57
N PRO A 758 -2.80 -22.15 -39.39
CA PRO A 758 -1.57 -21.39 -39.15
C PRO A 758 -1.80 -19.88 -38.99
N GLY A 759 -1.27 -19.28 -37.92
CA GLY A 759 -1.42 -17.85 -37.62
C GLY A 759 -2.73 -17.50 -36.92
N SER A 760 -3.40 -18.48 -36.32
CA SER A 760 -4.66 -18.30 -35.62
C SER A 760 -4.67 -19.04 -34.28
N PHE A 761 -5.55 -18.63 -33.38
CA PHE A 761 -5.77 -19.25 -32.08
C PHE A 761 -7.24 -19.40 -31.73
N LEU A 762 -7.53 -20.17 -30.68
CA LEU A 762 -8.83 -20.22 -30.02
C LEU A 762 -8.73 -20.02 -28.52
N ILE A 763 -9.83 -19.51 -27.96
CA ILE A 763 -10.17 -19.62 -26.54
C ILE A 763 -11.53 -20.31 -26.47
N GLN A 764 -11.63 -21.46 -25.80
CA GLN A 764 -12.88 -22.21 -25.71
C GLN A 764 -13.11 -22.71 -24.30
N THR A 765 -14.28 -22.47 -23.76
CA THR A 765 -14.65 -22.90 -22.41
C THR A 765 -15.60 -24.09 -22.44
N PHE A 766 -15.35 -25.04 -21.54
CA PHE A 766 -16.10 -26.29 -21.39
C PHE A 766 -16.55 -26.43 -19.93
N GLY A 767 -17.83 -26.66 -19.69
CA GLY A 767 -18.41 -26.91 -18.38
C GLY A 767 -18.40 -28.39 -18.00
N ASP A 768 -18.32 -28.67 -16.70
CA ASP A 768 -18.55 -30.00 -16.10
C ASP A 768 -17.67 -31.14 -16.62
N VAL A 769 -16.53 -30.84 -17.27
CA VAL A 769 -15.64 -31.86 -17.85
C VAL A 769 -14.88 -32.65 -16.78
N TYR A 770 -14.29 -31.94 -15.82
CA TYR A 770 -13.44 -32.54 -14.77
C TYR A 770 -14.12 -32.59 -13.40
N SER A 771 -14.92 -31.57 -13.08
CA SER A 771 -15.67 -31.47 -11.82
C SER A 771 -17.00 -30.76 -12.06
N THR A 772 -18.08 -31.23 -11.41
CA THR A 772 -19.41 -30.62 -11.51
C THR A 772 -19.42 -29.19 -10.95
N GLY A 773 -19.97 -28.24 -11.69
CA GLY A 773 -20.04 -26.82 -11.36
C GLY A 773 -18.72 -26.06 -11.59
N LYS A 774 -17.77 -26.64 -12.33
CA LYS A 774 -16.49 -26.01 -12.68
C LYS A 774 -16.33 -25.90 -14.20
N VAL A 775 -15.53 -24.95 -14.64
CA VAL A 775 -15.21 -24.72 -16.06
C VAL A 775 -13.74 -25.06 -16.35
N ALA A 776 -13.48 -25.44 -17.59
CA ALA A 776 -12.15 -25.57 -18.16
C ALA A 776 -12.05 -24.72 -19.44
N THR A 777 -11.20 -23.71 -19.45
CA THR A 777 -10.97 -22.83 -20.60
C THR A 777 -9.67 -23.19 -21.31
N LEU A 778 -9.77 -23.67 -22.54
CA LEU A 778 -8.65 -23.97 -23.42
C LEU A 778 -8.16 -22.71 -24.12
N VAL A 779 -6.89 -22.36 -23.93
CA VAL A 779 -6.17 -21.25 -24.56
C VAL A 779 -5.08 -21.84 -25.45
N ALA A 780 -5.34 -21.93 -26.76
CA ALA A 780 -4.47 -22.68 -27.68
C ALA A 780 -4.32 -22.01 -29.06
N GLY A 781 -3.07 -21.86 -29.50
CA GLY A 781 -2.71 -21.46 -30.86
C GLY A 781 -2.34 -22.64 -31.77
N TYR A 782 -2.28 -22.40 -33.09
CA TYR A 782 -1.73 -23.37 -34.03
C TYR A 782 -0.21 -23.56 -33.83
N GLU A 783 0.51 -22.48 -33.55
CA GLU A 783 1.91 -22.48 -33.07
C GLU A 783 2.02 -21.78 -31.70
N ALA A 784 3.17 -21.90 -31.02
CA ALA A 784 3.41 -21.28 -29.71
C ALA A 784 3.24 -19.75 -29.71
N GLY A 785 3.61 -19.07 -30.80
CA GLY A 785 3.37 -17.62 -30.95
C GLY A 785 1.88 -17.26 -31.02
N ASP A 786 1.05 -18.15 -31.57
CA ASP A 786 -0.40 -17.97 -31.61
C ASP A 786 -1.02 -18.24 -30.23
N THR A 787 -0.47 -19.18 -29.44
CA THR A 787 -0.86 -19.41 -28.04
C THR A 787 -0.59 -18.17 -27.19
N ALA A 788 0.55 -17.51 -27.39
CA ALA A 788 0.86 -16.24 -26.71
C ALA A 788 -0.14 -15.14 -27.06
N ASN A 789 -0.54 -15.03 -28.34
CA ASN A 789 -1.61 -14.11 -28.75
C ASN A 789 -2.95 -14.44 -28.08
N ALA A 790 -3.29 -15.72 -27.94
CA ALA A 790 -4.50 -16.16 -27.24
C ALA A 790 -4.50 -15.74 -25.77
N ALA A 791 -3.36 -15.90 -25.08
CA ALA A 791 -3.19 -15.46 -23.70
C ALA A 791 -3.29 -13.93 -23.57
N THR A 792 -2.68 -13.16 -24.48
CA THR A 792 -2.86 -11.69 -24.49
C THR A 792 -4.33 -11.32 -24.64
N PHE A 793 -5.05 -11.91 -25.59
CA PHE A 793 -6.46 -11.58 -25.80
C PHE A 793 -7.32 -11.93 -24.58
N LEU A 794 -7.07 -13.08 -23.93
CA LEU A 794 -7.77 -13.47 -22.70
C LEU A 794 -7.56 -12.46 -21.57
N THR A 795 -6.36 -11.90 -21.44
CA THR A 795 -5.97 -11.05 -20.30
C THR A 795 -6.23 -9.57 -20.50
N THR A 796 -6.48 -9.11 -21.73
CA THR A 796 -6.68 -7.67 -22.03
C THR A 796 -8.07 -7.31 -22.54
N GLU A 797 -8.94 -8.28 -22.79
CA GLU A 797 -10.29 -8.07 -23.34
C GLU A 797 -11.35 -8.79 -22.49
N GLU A 798 -12.62 -8.37 -22.61
CA GLU A 798 -13.74 -9.00 -21.91
C GLU A 798 -14.14 -10.33 -22.56
N VAL A 799 -13.53 -11.43 -22.10
CA VAL A 799 -13.78 -12.78 -22.61
C VAL A 799 -14.76 -13.53 -21.72
N MET A 800 -15.88 -13.96 -22.30
CA MET A 800 -16.88 -14.77 -21.60
C MET A 800 -16.34 -16.18 -21.31
N THR A 801 -16.46 -16.61 -20.06
CA THR A 801 -15.94 -17.89 -19.53
C THR A 801 -17.06 -18.85 -19.15
N ASP A 802 -18.29 -18.58 -19.60
CA ASP A 802 -19.39 -19.54 -19.49
C ASP A 802 -19.16 -20.78 -20.37
N ASP A 803 -19.87 -21.87 -20.06
CA ASP A 803 -19.89 -23.08 -20.88
C ASP A 803 -20.30 -22.79 -22.35
N ASP A 804 -19.76 -23.59 -23.27
CA ASP A 804 -19.96 -23.51 -24.73
C ASP A 804 -19.50 -22.21 -25.42
N LYS A 805 -18.80 -21.30 -24.72
CA LYS A 805 -18.21 -20.08 -25.33
C LYS A 805 -16.93 -20.38 -26.08
N LYS A 806 -16.83 -19.87 -27.32
CA LYS A 806 -15.67 -20.06 -28.19
C LYS A 806 -15.31 -18.80 -28.98
N TYR A 807 -14.07 -18.37 -28.84
CA TYR A 807 -13.45 -17.28 -29.59
C TYR A 807 -12.39 -17.84 -30.55
N VAL A 808 -12.30 -17.26 -31.74
CA VAL A 808 -11.22 -17.51 -32.71
C VAL A 808 -10.64 -16.18 -33.17
N GLY A 809 -9.31 -16.06 -33.14
CA GLY A 809 -8.59 -14.84 -33.47
C GLY A 809 -7.31 -15.09 -34.27
N GLU A 810 -6.78 -14.02 -34.87
CA GLU A 810 -5.53 -14.02 -35.65
C GLU A 810 -4.44 -13.17 -34.99
N THR A 811 -4.79 -12.26 -34.07
CA THR A 811 -3.86 -11.41 -33.32
C THR A 811 -4.28 -11.28 -31.86
N GLY A 812 -3.36 -10.97 -30.95
CA GLY A 812 -3.65 -10.87 -29.51
C GLY A 812 -4.58 -9.73 -29.09
N SER A 813 -5.09 -8.93 -30.03
CA SER A 813 -6.02 -7.81 -29.77
C SER A 813 -7.31 -7.92 -30.58
N SER A 814 -7.57 -9.06 -31.24
CA SER A 814 -8.82 -9.26 -31.97
C SER A 814 -9.18 -10.73 -32.12
N ALA A 815 -10.38 -11.08 -31.67
CA ALA A 815 -11.02 -12.37 -31.90
C ALA A 815 -12.52 -12.20 -32.11
N THR A 816 -13.16 -13.19 -32.72
CA THR A 816 -14.61 -13.23 -32.92
C THR A 816 -15.21 -14.37 -32.13
N LEU A 817 -16.35 -14.13 -31.47
CA LEU A 817 -17.16 -15.18 -30.85
C LEU A 817 -17.83 -16.00 -31.95
N VAL A 818 -17.55 -17.30 -32.01
CA VAL A 818 -17.97 -18.21 -33.11
C VAL A 818 -19.07 -19.18 -32.67
N SER A 819 -19.29 -19.33 -31.36
CA SER A 819 -20.43 -20.04 -30.79
C SER A 819 -20.85 -19.43 -29.45
N GLY A 820 -22.15 -19.48 -29.19
CA GLY A 820 -22.77 -19.15 -27.92
C GLY A 820 -24.04 -19.92 -27.71
#